data_AF-A0A517VV00-F1
#
_entry.id   AF-A0A517VV00-F1
#
_cell.length_a   1.000
_cell.length_b   1.000
_cell.length_c   1.000
_cell.angle_alpha   90.00
_cell.angle_beta   90.00
_cell.angle_gamma   90.00
#
_symmetry.space_group_name_H-M   'P 1'
#
loop_
_entity.id
_entity.type
_entity.pdbx_description
1 polymer ?
#
loop_
_entity_poly.entity_id
_entity_poly.type
_entity_poly.pdbx_seq_one_letter_code
_entity_poly.pdbx_strand_id
1 'polypeptide(L)'
;MKFILFSVWVIFILLGSLIKPAEAQQRTNQLEQQLKQADLGLLAKEARRRGNPKRGALVFYKSVAACIKCHESGKDSSPLGPDLTKTDKELTDEYLIESILFPSKKIKKGFETVTIITDEGKLVSGLVAQDRKDSLVLRDATNLEKEIIIPKNEIDEKTIGKKSMMPEGLVGTLKNQGEFYDLASYVFNVARGGAKRAAELKPSAEELIVKDDAKNLDHAGILRRMKERDFEAGERIYHGLCKNCHGMDGNKPSLPTARAFGTQPLKFGADPYRMFLTLSKGNGLMGPMQHLSPKERYQVVHYIREEFMEPNNPAYKEVTPEYLKSLPKGTGSGEFDLKIERDFGPALASQLGRITTSALTVKLDDETTISYDLHSMNQAGIWKGGFLNLKATQHIRGRGEGVPHPEGDVLNELAGWQWGHDGSLDYSKKDLLPRGPLPQKWLDYRGHYLHGNQLVLSYKIDDREILELPQAVAKETSVRHTLRIGPGKALVLATATPENSESRFSGILAGNVKRPNLKQGSAAKTIAISGGSQGNQLGHFTASAVVGNASGITWNVDQKQRLVLNIPADNKSRIVDVICFAGIGVDDLESLQEYVEQANELVDPKSLITGGPANWSEVLNTVGYPGLERGAYALDTLSIPESTRWNTWFRTSALDFFPDGRMVISTHGGDIWTVSGIDQDLLNLKWKRFAGGLYEPFGVKVVDGTIYVTCKDRLTRLHDLNNDGEADFYESFSADTDVSRFFHAFNFDLHTDTQGNFYYAKCGQYTSYALPGAVIKVSPDGKQRKVYCTGFRTPNGMGILPDNRMTVSDNQGSWMPASKISLVKPGGFYGYVQTHSGGKNWAPDGGRIDHRKVVPPKKFDQPIIWMPQSFDNSSGGQLWIDDPRWGPLSGRLLHTSFGKGWLYYLMLQDLNDVSQAAIIKLPFDFSTGIHRARVNPADGQVYAVGLDGWNGGGRRGLLDQGVQRLRYTGKPLSMVTDCQVESDGLRIKFNFPLDPAVATNLESYLAEHWNYHWRPAYGSDMFSPTTDRPGKEKINLTKATLSEDGKSVKLTVPDLKPVNQVHLKLKLEDDQGETFREEIYWTINGVPKGE
;
A
#
# COMPACT_ATOMS: atom_id res chain seq x y z
N MET A 1 -10.01 -27.74 64.00
CA MET A 1 -9.65 -26.46 63.33
C MET A 1 -9.97 -26.50 61.83
N LYS A 2 -11.23 -26.80 61.45
CA LYS A 2 -11.65 -26.96 60.04
C LYS A 2 -12.97 -26.22 59.71
N PHE A 3 -13.31 -25.20 60.50
CA PHE A 3 -14.60 -24.49 60.39
C PHE A 3 -14.51 -22.95 60.28
N ILE A 4 -13.32 -22.38 60.09
CA ILE A 4 -13.13 -20.90 59.99
C ILE A 4 -12.72 -20.45 58.57
N LEU A 5 -12.40 -21.37 57.65
CA LEU A 5 -11.90 -21.02 56.31
C LEU A 5 -12.98 -20.94 55.21
N PHE A 6 -14.24 -21.30 55.50
CA PHE A 6 -15.31 -21.29 54.49
C PHE A 6 -16.11 -19.97 54.42
N SER A 7 -16.00 -19.12 55.44
CA SER A 7 -16.81 -17.89 55.55
C SER A 7 -16.12 -16.62 55.00
N VAL A 8 -14.82 -16.70 54.66
CA VAL A 8 -14.06 -15.54 54.11
C VAL A 8 -14.07 -15.51 52.58
N TRP A 9 -14.43 -16.61 51.91
CA TRP A 9 -14.47 -16.69 50.45
C TRP A 9 -15.80 -16.26 49.80
N VAL A 10 -16.89 -16.18 50.56
CA VAL A 10 -18.22 -15.82 50.02
C VAL A 10 -18.48 -14.31 50.05
N ILE A 11 -17.74 -13.53 50.85
CA ILE A 11 -17.90 -12.06 50.93
C ILE A 11 -17.04 -11.30 49.90
N PHE A 12 -16.00 -11.93 49.33
CA PHE A 12 -15.18 -11.30 48.27
C PHE A 12 -15.75 -11.42 46.85
N ILE A 13 -16.85 -12.18 46.66
CA ILE A 13 -17.48 -12.39 45.35
C ILE A 13 -18.64 -11.41 45.09
N LEU A 14 -19.06 -10.62 46.09
CA LEU A 14 -20.20 -9.69 45.98
C LEU A 14 -19.84 -8.19 45.96
N LEU A 15 -18.55 -7.83 45.90
CA LEU A 15 -18.07 -6.43 45.83
C LEU A 15 -17.10 -6.15 44.67
N GLY A 16 -16.97 -7.07 43.71
CA GLY A 16 -16.07 -6.95 42.55
C GLY A 16 -16.75 -6.67 41.21
N SER A 17 -18.02 -6.27 41.18
CA SER A 17 -18.82 -6.18 39.96
C SER A 17 -19.45 -4.80 39.72
N LEU A 18 -18.68 -3.74 39.80
CA LEU A 18 -19.04 -2.44 39.22
C LEU A 18 -17.81 -1.94 38.47
N ILE A 19 -17.98 -1.68 37.18
CA ILE A 19 -16.94 -1.48 36.15
C ILE A 19 -16.35 -2.79 35.60
N LYS A 20 -17.11 -3.44 34.70
CA LYS A 20 -16.51 -4.19 33.59
C LYS A 20 -15.49 -3.27 32.87
N PRO A 21 -14.37 -3.78 32.32
CA PRO A 21 -13.53 -2.97 31.44
C PRO A 21 -14.44 -2.35 30.38
N ALA A 22 -14.49 -1.02 30.33
CA ALA A 22 -15.25 -0.33 29.30
C ALA A 22 -14.76 -0.84 27.94
N GLU A 23 -15.68 -1.25 27.09
CA GLU A 23 -15.49 -1.56 25.67
C GLU A 23 -15.11 -0.29 24.88
N ALA A 24 -14.20 0.52 25.42
CA ALA A 24 -13.86 1.89 25.05
C ALA A 24 -12.93 1.98 23.84
N GLN A 25 -13.02 1.00 22.95
CA GLN A 25 -12.87 1.28 21.53
C GLN A 25 -14.29 1.45 21.05
N GLN A 26 -14.74 2.68 20.76
CA GLN A 26 -15.94 2.84 19.92
C GLN A 26 -15.67 2.03 18.65
N ARG A 27 -16.16 0.78 18.64
CA ARG A 27 -16.00 -0.12 17.52
C ARG A 27 -16.83 0.50 16.43
N THR A 28 -16.17 0.91 15.35
CA THR A 28 -16.87 1.27 14.13
C THR A 28 -17.80 0.11 13.81
N ASN A 29 -19.09 0.43 13.62
CA ASN A 29 -20.07 -0.56 13.26
C ASN A 29 -19.56 -1.29 12.02
N GLN A 30 -19.52 -2.63 12.05
CA GLN A 30 -19.16 -3.41 10.86
C GLN A 30 -20.11 -3.02 9.71
N LEU A 31 -19.65 -3.09 8.45
CA LEU A 31 -20.43 -2.67 7.28
C LEU A 31 -21.88 -3.17 7.32
N GLU A 32 -22.10 -4.42 7.72
CA GLU A 32 -23.43 -5.00 7.89
C GLU A 32 -24.30 -4.21 8.88
N GLN A 33 -23.76 -3.83 10.04
CA GLN A 33 -24.46 -3.03 11.03
C GLN A 33 -24.79 -1.63 10.49
N GLN A 34 -23.85 -1.00 9.78
CA GLN A 34 -24.09 0.30 9.13
C GLN A 34 -25.24 0.21 8.11
N LEU A 35 -25.22 -0.82 7.25
CA LEU A 35 -26.28 -1.07 6.28
C LEU A 35 -27.63 -1.37 6.96
N LYS A 36 -27.64 -2.16 8.02
CA LYS A 36 -28.86 -2.48 8.81
C LYS A 36 -29.46 -1.23 9.50
N GLN A 37 -28.64 -0.25 9.83
CA GLN A 37 -29.08 1.02 10.45
C GLN A 37 -29.45 2.10 9.43
N ALA A 38 -29.04 1.94 8.16
CA ALA A 38 -29.33 2.90 7.10
C ALA A 38 -30.81 2.88 6.69
N ASP A 39 -31.26 3.98 6.08
CA ASP A 39 -32.62 4.05 5.54
C ASP A 39 -32.73 3.16 4.28
N LEU A 40 -33.76 2.30 4.22
CA LEU A 40 -33.92 1.34 3.13
C LEU A 40 -34.17 2.03 1.78
N GLY A 41 -34.91 3.14 1.77
CA GLY A 41 -35.17 3.94 0.58
C GLY A 41 -33.91 4.61 0.04
N LEU A 42 -33.07 5.13 0.95
CA LEU A 42 -31.75 5.64 0.60
C LEU A 42 -30.87 4.55 0.00
N LEU A 43 -30.78 3.37 0.63
CA LEU A 43 -29.99 2.26 0.08
C LEU A 43 -30.50 1.82 -1.30
N ALA A 44 -31.82 1.77 -1.51
CA ALA A 44 -32.42 1.44 -2.80
C ALA A 44 -32.07 2.48 -3.88
N LYS A 45 -32.21 3.76 -3.54
CA LYS A 45 -31.84 4.87 -4.42
C LYS A 45 -30.35 4.83 -4.79
N GLU A 46 -29.46 4.64 -3.82
CA GLU A 46 -28.02 4.63 -4.07
C GLU A 46 -27.58 3.37 -4.84
N ALA A 47 -28.18 2.21 -4.58
CA ALA A 47 -27.97 1.00 -5.37
C ALA A 47 -28.36 1.20 -6.85
N ARG A 48 -29.43 1.94 -7.14
CA ARG A 48 -29.80 2.30 -8.52
C ARG A 48 -28.83 3.28 -9.17
N ARG A 49 -28.39 4.30 -8.42
CA ARG A 49 -27.49 5.35 -8.94
C ARG A 49 -26.08 4.83 -9.22
N ARG A 50 -25.58 3.93 -8.37
CA ARG A 50 -24.16 3.54 -8.33
C ARG A 50 -23.88 2.06 -8.60
N GLY A 51 -24.87 1.20 -8.38
CA GLY A 51 -24.70 -0.25 -8.49
C GLY A 51 -24.66 -0.70 -9.95
N ASN A 52 -23.64 -1.49 -10.30
CA ASN A 52 -23.48 -2.10 -11.60
C ASN A 52 -24.05 -3.53 -11.59
N PRO A 53 -25.12 -3.82 -12.34
CA PRO A 53 -25.74 -5.14 -12.33
C PRO A 53 -24.87 -6.25 -12.91
N LYS A 54 -23.89 -5.95 -13.78
CA LYS A 54 -22.95 -6.97 -14.28
C LYS A 54 -21.94 -7.38 -13.21
N ARG A 55 -21.36 -6.42 -12.48
CA ARG A 55 -20.52 -6.71 -11.30
C ARG A 55 -21.35 -7.40 -10.21
N GLY A 56 -22.58 -6.97 -10.03
CA GLY A 56 -23.54 -7.59 -9.11
C GLY A 56 -23.85 -9.04 -9.45
N ALA A 57 -23.91 -9.38 -10.74
CA ALA A 57 -24.02 -10.76 -11.18
C ALA A 57 -22.79 -11.56 -10.75
N LEU A 58 -21.57 -11.05 -10.91
CA LEU A 58 -20.36 -11.73 -10.41
C LEU A 58 -20.43 -11.98 -8.90
N VAL A 59 -20.89 -11.00 -8.10
CA VAL A 59 -21.12 -11.20 -6.66
C VAL A 59 -22.18 -12.28 -6.43
N PHE A 60 -23.31 -12.24 -7.13
CA PHE A 60 -24.40 -13.22 -6.98
C PHE A 60 -23.98 -14.66 -7.34
N TYR A 61 -23.17 -14.84 -8.38
CA TYR A 61 -22.73 -16.14 -8.87
C TYR A 61 -21.47 -16.68 -8.19
N LYS A 62 -20.56 -15.80 -7.73
CA LYS A 62 -19.25 -16.19 -7.17
C LYS A 62 -19.08 -15.98 -5.67
N SER A 63 -19.94 -15.18 -5.03
CA SER A 63 -19.77 -14.90 -3.60
C SER A 63 -19.90 -16.18 -2.78
N VAL A 64 -19.26 -16.17 -1.61
CA VAL A 64 -19.39 -17.23 -0.59
C VAL A 64 -20.84 -17.41 -0.15
N ALA A 65 -21.67 -16.36 -0.29
CA ALA A 65 -23.10 -16.40 -0.02
C ALA A 65 -23.88 -17.36 -0.94
N ALA A 66 -23.30 -17.80 -2.06
CA ALA A 66 -23.86 -18.79 -2.98
C ALA A 66 -25.31 -18.48 -3.40
N CYS A 67 -25.64 -17.19 -3.59
CA CYS A 67 -27.02 -16.74 -3.86
C CYS A 67 -27.67 -17.51 -5.01
N ILE A 68 -26.90 -17.81 -6.07
CA ILE A 68 -27.35 -18.61 -7.20
C ILE A 68 -27.85 -20.02 -6.81
N LYS A 69 -27.28 -20.67 -5.80
CA LYS A 69 -27.67 -22.03 -5.38
C LYS A 69 -29.09 -22.13 -4.83
N CYS A 70 -29.65 -21.01 -4.37
CA CYS A 70 -31.03 -20.94 -3.87
C CYS A 70 -31.96 -20.20 -4.83
N HIS A 71 -31.43 -19.30 -5.66
CA HIS A 71 -32.21 -18.38 -6.49
C HIS A 71 -32.01 -18.60 -8.00
N GLU A 72 -31.59 -19.79 -8.43
CA GLU A 72 -31.48 -20.17 -9.84
C GLU A 72 -32.87 -20.27 -10.50
N SER A 73 -32.94 -19.86 -11.77
CA SER A 73 -34.18 -19.84 -12.56
C SER A 73 -34.13 -20.92 -13.64
N GLY A 74 -35.25 -21.61 -13.90
CA GLY A 74 -35.36 -22.64 -14.94
C GLY A 74 -35.84 -24.00 -14.43
N LYS A 75 -35.59 -25.06 -15.20
CA LYS A 75 -36.03 -26.44 -14.85
C LYS A 75 -35.30 -27.03 -13.65
N ASP A 76 -34.13 -26.51 -13.32
CA ASP A 76 -33.28 -26.95 -12.21
C ASP A 76 -33.32 -25.97 -11.00
N SER A 77 -34.36 -25.13 -10.90
CA SER A 77 -34.47 -24.13 -9.83
C SER A 77 -34.52 -24.79 -8.45
N SER A 78 -33.64 -24.34 -7.55
CA SER A 78 -33.59 -24.82 -6.17
C SER A 78 -34.90 -24.51 -5.43
N PRO A 79 -35.46 -25.47 -4.66
CA PRO A 79 -36.67 -25.23 -3.89
C PRO A 79 -36.44 -24.37 -2.64
N LEU A 80 -35.19 -23.96 -2.37
CA LEU A 80 -34.80 -23.23 -1.16
C LEU A 80 -35.11 -21.74 -1.20
N GLY A 81 -35.16 -21.13 -2.38
CA GLY A 81 -35.33 -19.69 -2.53
C GLY A 81 -36.31 -19.35 -3.66
N PRO A 82 -36.98 -18.18 -3.59
CA PRO A 82 -37.84 -17.73 -4.67
C PRO A 82 -37.05 -17.51 -5.96
N ASP A 83 -37.66 -17.91 -7.07
CA ASP A 83 -37.19 -17.61 -8.43
C ASP A 83 -37.27 -16.10 -8.67
N LEU A 84 -36.11 -15.45 -8.69
CA LEU A 84 -36.01 -13.99 -8.82
C LEU A 84 -36.48 -13.48 -10.19
N THR A 85 -36.68 -14.35 -11.18
CA THR A 85 -37.21 -13.95 -12.49
C THR A 85 -38.74 -13.87 -12.53
N LYS A 86 -39.41 -14.36 -11.49
CA LYS A 86 -40.88 -14.37 -11.38
C LYS A 86 -41.31 -13.30 -10.39
N THR A 87 -41.77 -12.17 -10.93
CA THR A 87 -42.14 -10.99 -10.12
C THR A 87 -43.61 -11.07 -9.72
N ASP A 88 -43.87 -10.95 -8.42
CA ASP A 88 -45.16 -10.48 -7.92
C ASP A 88 -45.25 -8.96 -8.18
N LYS A 89 -46.42 -8.45 -8.57
CA LYS A 89 -46.62 -7.03 -8.94
C LYS A 89 -46.33 -6.02 -7.80
N GLU A 90 -46.05 -6.49 -6.59
CA GLU A 90 -45.87 -5.70 -5.37
C GLU A 90 -44.40 -5.57 -4.89
N LEU A 91 -43.42 -6.11 -5.63
CA LEU A 91 -42.01 -6.10 -5.21
C LEU A 91 -41.36 -4.71 -5.38
N THR A 92 -41.10 -4.01 -4.27
CA THR A 92 -40.31 -2.76 -4.22
C THR A 92 -38.82 -3.05 -3.99
N ASP A 93 -37.94 -2.07 -4.27
CA ASP A 93 -36.50 -2.24 -4.03
C ASP A 93 -36.16 -2.24 -2.55
N GLU A 94 -36.89 -1.46 -1.76
CA GLU A 94 -36.79 -1.42 -0.32
C GLU A 94 -37.10 -2.80 0.26
N TYR A 95 -38.11 -3.50 -0.28
CA TYR A 95 -38.43 -4.88 0.10
C TYR A 95 -37.31 -5.86 -0.26
N LEU A 96 -36.70 -5.72 -1.44
CA LEU A 96 -35.58 -6.57 -1.85
C LEU A 96 -34.35 -6.32 -0.97
N ILE A 97 -34.04 -5.07 -0.64
CA ILE A 97 -32.96 -4.72 0.30
C ILE A 97 -33.27 -5.25 1.71
N GLU A 98 -34.49 -5.05 2.21
CA GLU A 98 -34.95 -5.59 3.50
C GLU A 98 -34.77 -7.11 3.54
N SER A 99 -35.08 -7.81 2.45
CA SER A 99 -34.93 -9.27 2.35
C SER A 99 -33.47 -9.73 2.37
N ILE A 100 -32.54 -8.93 1.82
CA ILE A 100 -31.10 -9.24 1.84
C ILE A 100 -30.49 -8.97 3.21
N LEU A 101 -30.86 -7.85 3.84
CA LEU A 101 -30.31 -7.44 5.15
C LEU A 101 -30.95 -8.17 6.33
N PHE A 102 -32.22 -8.52 6.21
CA PHE A 102 -33.02 -9.12 7.28
C PHE A 102 -33.87 -10.29 6.74
N PRO A 103 -33.23 -11.39 6.29
CA PRO A 103 -33.93 -12.48 5.60
C PRO A 103 -35.02 -13.14 6.45
N SER A 104 -34.93 -13.09 7.79
CA SER A 104 -35.94 -13.65 8.69
C SER A 104 -37.07 -12.66 9.04
N LYS A 105 -37.00 -11.39 8.63
CA LYS A 105 -37.99 -10.36 9.01
C LYS A 105 -39.34 -10.58 8.31
N LYS A 106 -39.31 -10.98 7.04
CA LYS A 106 -40.49 -11.38 6.25
C LYS A 106 -40.11 -12.54 5.35
N ILE A 107 -40.67 -13.72 5.63
CA ILE A 107 -40.44 -14.93 4.83
C ILE A 107 -41.59 -15.08 3.83
N LYS A 108 -41.29 -15.25 2.55
CA LYS A 108 -42.31 -15.44 1.51
C LYS A 108 -43.06 -16.75 1.77
N LYS A 109 -44.39 -16.72 1.71
CA LYS A 109 -45.25 -17.90 1.85
C LYS A 109 -44.78 -19.04 0.95
N GLY A 110 -44.61 -20.23 1.52
CA GLY A 110 -44.09 -21.42 0.83
C GLY A 110 -42.57 -21.63 0.97
N PHE A 111 -41.83 -20.65 1.48
CA PHE A 111 -40.39 -20.77 1.82
C PHE A 111 -40.13 -20.80 3.34
N GLU A 112 -41.20 -20.87 4.14
CA GLU A 112 -41.12 -21.03 5.58
C GLU A 112 -40.74 -22.47 5.94
N THR A 113 -39.78 -22.63 6.86
CA THR A 113 -39.49 -23.95 7.43
C THR A 113 -40.62 -24.33 8.36
N VAL A 114 -41.19 -25.51 8.17
CA VAL A 114 -42.22 -26.08 9.04
C VAL A 114 -41.62 -27.22 9.82
N THR A 115 -41.82 -27.20 11.13
CA THR A 115 -41.51 -28.31 12.03
C THR A 115 -42.82 -28.99 12.44
N ILE A 116 -42.90 -30.29 12.17
CA ILE A 116 -44.02 -31.16 12.51
C ILE A 116 -43.57 -32.10 13.61
N ILE A 117 -44.40 -32.23 14.64
CA ILE A 117 -44.32 -33.33 15.61
C ILE A 117 -45.45 -34.29 15.24
N THR A 118 -45.10 -35.54 14.94
CA THR A 118 -46.11 -36.58 14.69
C THR A 118 -46.66 -37.11 16.01
N ASP A 119 -47.82 -37.75 15.97
CA ASP A 119 -48.42 -38.49 17.10
C ASP A 119 -47.47 -39.55 17.72
N GLU A 120 -46.57 -40.13 16.92
CA GLU A 120 -45.47 -41.01 17.37
C GLU A 120 -44.30 -40.26 18.06
N GLY A 121 -44.39 -38.94 18.25
CA GLY A 121 -43.35 -38.10 18.84
C GLY A 121 -42.16 -37.81 17.92
N LYS A 122 -42.28 -38.06 16.60
CA LYS A 122 -41.19 -37.83 15.64
C LYS A 122 -41.17 -36.39 15.17
N LEU A 123 -40.03 -35.73 15.33
CA LEU A 123 -39.82 -34.36 14.85
C LEU A 123 -39.32 -34.35 13.40
N VAL A 124 -40.09 -33.74 12.50
CA VAL A 124 -39.77 -33.61 11.08
C VAL A 124 -39.72 -32.13 10.72
N SER A 125 -38.61 -31.66 10.15
CA SER A 125 -38.45 -30.26 9.74
C SER A 125 -38.14 -30.15 8.24
N GLY A 126 -38.87 -29.31 7.53
CA GLY A 126 -38.73 -29.16 6.08
C GLY A 126 -39.51 -27.98 5.49
N LEU A 127 -39.34 -27.75 4.20
CA LEU A 127 -40.10 -26.74 3.45
C LEU A 127 -41.37 -27.37 2.89
N VAL A 128 -42.49 -26.66 2.92
CA VAL A 128 -43.76 -27.18 2.36
C VAL A 128 -43.66 -27.23 0.84
N ALA A 129 -43.61 -28.44 0.28
CA ALA A 129 -43.62 -28.67 -1.16
C ALA A 129 -45.05 -28.70 -1.71
N GLN A 130 -45.97 -29.33 -0.96
CA GLN A 130 -47.38 -29.41 -1.32
C GLN A 130 -48.25 -29.58 -0.08
N ASP A 131 -49.33 -28.81 0.01
CA ASP A 131 -50.38 -29.00 1.02
C ASP A 131 -51.59 -29.62 0.33
N ARG A 132 -51.77 -30.94 0.49
CA ARG A 132 -52.87 -31.70 -0.13
C ARG A 132 -54.06 -31.77 0.84
N LYS A 133 -55.20 -32.28 0.37
CA LYS A 133 -56.39 -32.43 1.20
C LYS A 133 -56.11 -33.27 2.46
N ASP A 134 -55.45 -34.42 2.30
CA ASP A 134 -55.28 -35.42 3.37
C ASP A 134 -53.82 -35.61 3.83
N SER A 135 -52.84 -34.96 3.18
CA SER A 135 -51.42 -35.07 3.54
C SER A 135 -50.64 -33.77 3.32
N LEU A 136 -49.58 -33.60 4.10
CA LEU A 136 -48.60 -32.53 3.96
C LEU A 136 -47.30 -33.10 3.41
N VAL A 137 -46.82 -32.57 2.28
CA VAL A 137 -45.55 -32.97 1.68
C VAL A 137 -44.50 -31.93 2.03
N LEU A 138 -43.49 -32.35 2.79
CA LEU A 138 -42.32 -31.54 3.15
C LEU A 138 -41.10 -31.97 2.33
N ARG A 139 -40.27 -31.03 1.91
CA ARG A 139 -38.90 -31.31 1.45
C ARG A 139 -37.97 -31.25 2.65
N ASP A 140 -37.21 -32.33 2.86
CA ASP A 140 -36.27 -32.45 3.99
C ASP A 140 -35.23 -31.31 3.93
N ALA A 141 -35.06 -30.58 5.04
CA ALA A 141 -34.12 -29.46 5.12
C ALA A 141 -32.65 -29.88 4.96
N THR A 142 -32.33 -31.18 5.12
CA THR A 142 -30.99 -31.75 5.01
C THR A 142 -30.71 -32.48 3.70
N ASN A 143 -31.76 -32.81 2.93
CA ASN A 143 -31.69 -33.37 1.58
C ASN A 143 -32.93 -32.93 0.76
N LEU A 144 -32.75 -31.93 -0.09
CA LEU A 144 -33.85 -31.25 -0.78
C LEU A 144 -34.53 -32.08 -1.87
N GLU A 145 -33.91 -33.19 -2.29
CA GLU A 145 -34.50 -34.15 -3.24
C GLU A 145 -35.41 -35.16 -2.53
N LYS A 146 -35.37 -35.22 -1.20
CA LYS A 146 -36.16 -36.14 -0.41
C LYS A 146 -37.46 -35.48 0.04
N GLU A 147 -38.58 -35.97 -0.50
CA GLU A 147 -39.91 -35.62 -0.02
C GLU A 147 -40.31 -36.52 1.16
N ILE A 148 -40.93 -35.90 2.17
CA ILE A 148 -41.51 -36.54 3.34
C ILE A 148 -43.00 -36.26 3.29
N ILE A 149 -43.79 -37.32 3.09
CA ILE A 149 -45.25 -37.23 3.06
C ILE A 149 -45.75 -37.58 4.46
N ILE A 150 -46.48 -36.66 5.09
CA ILE A 150 -47.05 -36.82 6.42
C ILE A 150 -48.58 -36.75 6.29
N PRO A 151 -49.32 -37.83 6.57
CA PRO A 151 -50.78 -37.79 6.69
C PRO A 151 -51.22 -36.76 7.73
N LYS A 152 -52.23 -35.93 7.41
CA LYS A 152 -52.62 -34.82 8.31
C LYS A 152 -53.20 -35.30 9.65
N ASN A 153 -53.75 -36.50 9.68
CA ASN A 153 -54.24 -37.15 10.90
C ASN A 153 -53.12 -37.65 11.84
N GLU A 154 -51.88 -37.72 11.37
CA GLU A 154 -50.70 -38.11 12.16
C GLU A 154 -49.92 -36.88 12.68
N ILE A 155 -50.41 -35.65 12.41
CA ILE A 155 -49.78 -34.40 12.85
C ILE A 155 -50.37 -33.99 14.20
N ASP A 156 -49.55 -34.04 15.25
CA ASP A 156 -49.92 -33.57 16.59
C ASP A 156 -49.70 -32.06 16.71
N GLU A 157 -48.51 -31.58 16.34
CA GLU A 157 -48.17 -30.15 16.37
C GLU A 157 -47.50 -29.69 15.07
N LYS A 158 -47.90 -28.50 14.58
CA LYS A 158 -47.27 -27.81 13.44
C LYS A 158 -46.79 -26.43 13.86
N THR A 159 -45.47 -26.25 13.88
CA THR A 159 -44.83 -24.95 14.14
C THR A 159 -44.22 -24.39 12.86
N ILE A 160 -44.51 -23.13 12.56
CA ILE A 160 -43.88 -22.37 11.48
C ILE A 160 -42.63 -21.69 12.04
N GLY A 161 -41.48 -21.96 11.43
CA GLY A 161 -40.19 -21.39 11.80
C GLY A 161 -40.13 -19.90 11.53
N LYS A 162 -39.63 -19.15 12.52
CA LYS A 162 -39.38 -17.70 12.42
C LYS A 162 -38.03 -17.34 11.79
N LYS A 163 -37.25 -18.34 11.35
CA LYS A 163 -35.92 -18.18 10.76
C LYS A 163 -35.96 -18.59 9.29
N SER A 164 -35.40 -17.75 8.43
CA SER A 164 -35.28 -18.04 7.01
C SER A 164 -34.20 -19.09 6.74
N MET A 165 -34.35 -19.82 5.63
CA MET A 165 -33.29 -20.66 5.07
C MET A 165 -32.18 -19.83 4.43
N MET A 166 -32.46 -18.57 4.05
CA MET A 166 -31.44 -17.60 3.67
C MET A 166 -30.68 -17.18 4.95
N PRO A 167 -29.37 -17.44 5.05
CA PRO A 167 -28.57 -17.14 6.23
C PRO A 167 -28.67 -15.67 6.67
N GLU A 168 -28.73 -15.42 7.97
CA GLU A 168 -28.40 -14.09 8.52
C GLU A 168 -26.89 -13.83 8.33
N GLY A 169 -26.49 -12.57 8.19
CA GLY A 169 -25.08 -12.19 8.11
C GLY A 169 -24.41 -12.39 6.75
N LEU A 170 -25.16 -12.72 5.68
CA LEU A 170 -24.59 -12.85 4.33
C LEU A 170 -23.88 -11.58 3.85
N VAL A 171 -24.44 -10.42 4.20
CA VAL A 171 -23.86 -9.12 3.84
C VAL A 171 -22.50 -8.89 4.51
N GLY A 172 -22.24 -9.52 5.65
CA GLY A 172 -20.92 -9.53 6.29
C GLY A 172 -19.83 -10.26 5.49
N THR A 173 -20.19 -11.00 4.44
CA THR A 173 -19.22 -11.63 3.51
C THR A 173 -18.82 -10.74 2.33
N LEU A 174 -19.51 -9.61 2.13
CA LEU A 174 -19.18 -8.65 1.09
C LEU A 174 -17.97 -7.82 1.50
N LYS A 175 -17.12 -7.48 0.53
CA LYS A 175 -15.86 -6.76 0.80
C LYS A 175 -16.08 -5.30 1.17
N ASN A 176 -17.08 -4.66 0.59
CA ASN A 176 -17.34 -3.24 0.76
C ASN A 176 -18.79 -2.87 0.37
N GLN A 177 -19.17 -1.61 0.64
CA GLN A 177 -20.48 -1.04 0.31
C GLN A 177 -20.80 -1.09 -1.20
N GLY A 178 -19.78 -1.02 -2.05
CA GLY A 178 -19.93 -1.12 -3.51
C GLY A 178 -20.44 -2.49 -3.96
N GLU A 179 -19.87 -3.58 -3.44
CA GLU A 179 -20.34 -4.95 -3.74
C GLU A 179 -21.80 -5.14 -3.31
N PHE A 180 -22.24 -4.52 -2.21
CA PHE A 180 -23.65 -4.53 -1.79
C PHE A 180 -24.56 -3.83 -2.79
N TYR A 181 -24.19 -2.63 -3.24
CA TYR A 181 -24.97 -1.90 -4.24
C TYR A 181 -25.00 -2.57 -5.61
N ASP A 182 -23.88 -3.17 -6.02
CA ASP A 182 -23.80 -3.96 -7.24
C ASP A 182 -24.74 -5.17 -7.16
N LEU A 183 -24.68 -5.95 -6.06
CA LEU A 183 -25.56 -7.09 -5.81
C LEU A 183 -27.03 -6.68 -5.80
N ALA A 184 -27.39 -5.62 -5.08
CA ALA A 184 -28.75 -5.10 -5.05
C ALA A 184 -29.22 -4.68 -6.46
N SER A 185 -28.39 -3.94 -7.21
CA SER A 185 -28.69 -3.53 -8.58
C SER A 185 -28.92 -4.72 -9.52
N TYR A 186 -28.14 -5.79 -9.40
CA TYR A 186 -28.37 -7.04 -10.12
C TYR A 186 -29.75 -7.65 -9.79
N VAL A 187 -30.06 -7.81 -8.50
CA VAL A 187 -31.34 -8.38 -8.05
C VAL A 187 -32.52 -7.52 -8.54
N PHE A 188 -32.40 -6.19 -8.49
CA PHE A 188 -33.43 -5.26 -8.98
C PHE A 188 -33.69 -5.41 -10.48
N ASN A 189 -32.63 -5.59 -11.26
CA ASN A 189 -32.71 -5.76 -12.71
C ASN A 189 -33.32 -7.11 -13.09
N VAL A 190 -32.91 -8.19 -12.42
CA VAL A 190 -33.46 -9.54 -12.63
C VAL A 190 -34.93 -9.60 -12.22
N ALA A 191 -35.26 -9.07 -11.04
CA ALA A 191 -36.63 -9.03 -10.53
C ALA A 191 -37.60 -8.33 -11.48
N ARG A 192 -37.18 -7.27 -12.19
CA ARG A 192 -38.05 -6.53 -13.11
C ARG A 192 -38.02 -7.00 -14.55
N GLY A 193 -36.84 -7.39 -15.03
CA GLY A 193 -36.62 -7.79 -16.41
C GLY A 193 -36.84 -9.28 -16.68
N GLY A 194 -37.12 -10.06 -15.63
CA GLY A 194 -37.43 -11.48 -15.71
C GLY A 194 -36.31 -12.32 -16.32
N ALA A 195 -36.69 -13.47 -16.89
CA ALA A 195 -35.73 -14.45 -17.43
C ALA A 195 -34.84 -13.88 -18.53
N LYS A 196 -35.36 -12.95 -19.36
CA LYS A 196 -34.59 -12.29 -20.41
C LYS A 196 -33.43 -11.48 -19.83
N ARG A 197 -33.72 -10.63 -18.83
CA ARG A 197 -32.69 -9.78 -18.22
C ARG A 197 -31.69 -10.58 -17.40
N ALA A 198 -32.13 -11.66 -16.75
CA ALA A 198 -31.22 -12.60 -16.09
C ALA A 198 -30.25 -13.25 -17.08
N ALA A 199 -30.71 -13.65 -18.27
CA ALA A 199 -29.85 -14.20 -19.31
C ALA A 199 -28.85 -13.15 -19.85
N GLU A 200 -29.27 -11.90 -20.05
CA GLU A 200 -28.40 -10.80 -20.50
C GLU A 200 -27.29 -10.43 -19.49
N LEU A 201 -27.58 -10.54 -18.20
CA LEU A 201 -26.65 -10.18 -17.12
C LEU A 201 -25.84 -11.38 -16.61
N LYS A 202 -26.17 -12.60 -17.03
CA LYS A 202 -25.46 -13.80 -16.63
C LYS A 202 -23.99 -13.67 -17.05
N PRO A 203 -23.03 -13.81 -16.12
CA PRO A 203 -21.63 -13.75 -16.48
C PRO A 203 -21.28 -14.83 -17.50
N SER A 204 -20.30 -14.56 -18.38
CA SER A 204 -19.87 -15.51 -19.40
C SER A 204 -19.35 -16.80 -18.78
N ALA A 205 -19.30 -17.88 -19.57
CA ALA A 205 -18.71 -19.12 -19.10
C ALA A 205 -17.28 -18.87 -18.60
N GLU A 206 -16.47 -18.11 -19.34
CA GLU A 206 -15.10 -17.72 -18.97
C GLU A 206 -15.04 -16.88 -17.70
N GLU A 207 -15.94 -15.92 -17.53
CA GLU A 207 -16.04 -15.17 -16.28
C GLU A 207 -16.41 -16.08 -15.11
N LEU A 208 -17.17 -17.15 -15.34
CA LEU A 208 -17.48 -18.19 -14.37
C LEU A 208 -16.43 -19.32 -14.32
N ILE A 209 -15.41 -19.34 -15.20
CA ILE A 209 -14.30 -20.29 -15.18
C ILE A 209 -13.45 -19.97 -13.95
N VAL A 210 -13.85 -20.62 -12.88
CA VAL A 210 -13.00 -21.30 -11.93
C VAL A 210 -11.81 -21.97 -12.65
N LYS A 211 -10.61 -21.38 -12.62
CA LYS A 211 -9.38 -22.11 -12.98
C LYS A 211 -9.16 -23.16 -11.88
N ASP A 212 -9.17 -24.44 -12.24
CA ASP A 212 -8.88 -25.53 -11.28
C ASP A 212 -7.38 -25.52 -10.92
N ASP A 213 -7.04 -24.63 -9.98
CA ASP A 213 -5.70 -24.43 -9.45
C ASP A 213 -5.29 -25.51 -8.44
N ALA A 214 -6.14 -26.53 -8.23
CA ALA A 214 -5.77 -27.75 -7.53
C ALA A 214 -4.96 -28.73 -8.41
N LYS A 215 -4.86 -28.49 -9.72
CA LYS A 215 -4.10 -29.34 -10.64
C LYS A 215 -2.60 -29.07 -10.58
N ASN A 216 -1.78 -30.12 -10.70
CA ASN A 216 -0.30 -30.05 -10.72
C ASN A 216 0.32 -29.41 -9.45
N LEU A 217 -0.31 -29.54 -8.29
CA LEU A 217 0.25 -29.08 -7.01
C LEU A 217 1.11 -30.15 -6.33
N ASP A 218 2.20 -29.72 -5.70
CA ASP A 218 2.97 -30.52 -4.75
C ASP A 218 2.25 -30.54 -3.38
N HIS A 219 1.12 -31.25 -3.30
CA HIS A 219 0.31 -31.35 -2.09
C HIS A 219 1.13 -31.85 -0.89
N ALA A 220 1.98 -32.85 -1.11
CA ALA A 220 2.83 -33.42 -0.08
C ALA A 220 3.84 -32.40 0.44
N GLY A 221 4.51 -31.65 -0.43
CA GLY A 221 5.45 -30.62 -0.01
C GLY A 221 4.76 -29.44 0.68
N ILE A 222 3.56 -29.04 0.25
CA ILE A 222 2.78 -27.98 0.93
C ILE A 222 2.48 -28.39 2.37
N LEU A 223 1.94 -29.59 2.58
CA LEU A 223 1.62 -30.09 3.92
C LEU A 223 2.87 -30.26 4.81
N ARG A 224 3.99 -30.76 4.27
CA ARG A 224 5.27 -30.86 5.02
C ARG A 224 5.82 -29.51 5.48
N ARG A 225 5.45 -28.42 4.81
CA ARG A 225 5.97 -27.06 5.08
C ARG A 225 5.06 -26.25 6.01
N MET A 226 3.91 -26.77 6.42
CA MET A 226 3.02 -26.09 7.37
C MET A 226 3.70 -25.93 8.73
N LYS A 227 3.64 -24.72 9.28
CA LYS A 227 4.26 -24.32 10.56
C LYS A 227 3.27 -23.46 11.34
N GLU A 228 3.66 -23.04 12.54
CA GLU A 228 2.87 -22.13 13.40
C GLU A 228 2.36 -20.87 12.66
N ARG A 229 3.20 -20.21 11.86
CA ARG A 229 2.78 -19.06 11.04
C ARG A 229 1.64 -19.38 10.04
N ASP A 230 1.58 -20.63 9.58
CA ASP A 230 0.59 -21.12 8.62
C ASP A 230 -0.70 -21.51 9.35
N PHE A 231 -0.61 -21.99 10.60
CA PHE A 231 -1.75 -22.13 11.52
C PHE A 231 -2.39 -20.77 11.83
N GLU A 232 -1.59 -19.76 12.20
CA GLU A 232 -2.09 -18.39 12.42
C GLU A 232 -2.72 -17.78 11.15
N ALA A 233 -2.17 -18.09 9.97
CA ALA A 233 -2.78 -17.69 8.71
C ALA A 233 -4.14 -18.38 8.49
N GLY A 234 -4.22 -19.67 8.79
CA GLY A 234 -5.46 -20.44 8.76
C GLY A 234 -6.52 -19.91 9.72
N GLU A 235 -6.13 -19.55 10.94
CA GLU A 235 -7.00 -18.92 11.93
C GLU A 235 -7.61 -17.63 11.38
N ARG A 236 -6.78 -16.77 10.79
CA ARG A 236 -7.24 -15.52 10.16
C ARG A 236 -8.28 -15.77 9.08
N ILE A 237 -8.05 -16.77 8.23
CA ILE A 237 -8.97 -17.14 7.15
C ILE A 237 -10.28 -17.69 7.74
N TYR A 238 -10.22 -18.58 8.73
CA TYR A 238 -11.41 -19.17 9.35
C TYR A 238 -12.32 -18.12 9.99
N HIS A 239 -11.74 -17.26 10.83
CA HIS A 239 -12.50 -16.21 11.53
C HIS A 239 -12.90 -15.06 10.61
N GLY A 240 -12.27 -14.91 9.46
CA GLY A 240 -12.66 -13.97 8.42
C GLY A 240 -13.82 -14.47 7.56
N LEU A 241 -13.88 -15.77 7.26
CA LEU A 241 -14.76 -16.31 6.22
C LEU A 241 -15.63 -17.49 6.68
N CYS A 242 -15.06 -18.49 7.34
CA CYS A 242 -15.72 -19.78 7.58
C CYS A 242 -16.71 -19.75 8.76
N LYS A 243 -16.42 -18.94 9.79
CA LYS A 243 -17.23 -18.86 11.02
C LYS A 243 -18.71 -18.51 10.79
N ASN A 244 -19.02 -17.77 9.72
CA ASN A 244 -20.36 -17.27 9.46
C ASN A 244 -21.35 -18.41 9.17
N CYS A 245 -20.85 -19.53 8.67
CA CYS A 245 -21.64 -20.74 8.43
C CYS A 245 -21.42 -21.79 9.53
N HIS A 246 -20.17 -21.95 9.98
CA HIS A 246 -19.76 -23.06 10.85
C HIS A 246 -19.71 -22.72 12.35
N GLY A 247 -19.99 -21.47 12.72
CA GLY A 247 -19.90 -20.98 14.09
C GLY A 247 -18.50 -20.53 14.48
N MET A 248 -18.40 -19.69 15.51
CA MET A 248 -17.12 -19.20 16.05
C MET A 248 -16.29 -20.32 16.70
N ASP A 249 -16.96 -21.29 17.31
CA ASP A 249 -16.37 -22.35 18.13
C ASP A 249 -16.16 -23.67 17.36
N GLY A 250 -16.46 -23.68 16.05
CA GLY A 250 -16.42 -24.87 15.20
C GLY A 250 -17.39 -26.00 15.59
N ASN A 251 -18.21 -25.82 16.63
CA ASN A 251 -19.04 -26.86 17.24
C ASN A 251 -20.53 -26.56 17.16
N LYS A 252 -20.91 -25.28 17.08
CA LYS A 252 -22.29 -24.82 16.94
C LYS A 252 -22.47 -24.09 15.61
N PRO A 253 -22.79 -24.83 14.53
CA PRO A 253 -23.00 -24.23 13.22
C PRO A 253 -24.09 -23.16 13.26
N SER A 254 -23.83 -22.05 12.58
CA SER A 254 -24.83 -20.98 12.40
C SER A 254 -25.88 -21.38 11.35
N LEU A 255 -25.56 -22.32 10.47
CA LEU A 255 -26.47 -22.90 9.49
C LEU A 255 -26.85 -24.35 9.80
N PRO A 256 -28.14 -24.71 9.76
CA PRO A 256 -28.59 -26.09 9.96
C PRO A 256 -27.99 -27.11 8.98
N THR A 257 -27.58 -26.65 7.80
CA THR A 257 -26.98 -27.47 6.75
C THR A 257 -25.45 -27.60 6.89
N ALA A 258 -24.80 -26.71 7.65
CA ALA A 258 -23.37 -26.75 7.93
C ALA A 258 -23.05 -27.79 9.02
N ARG A 259 -21.79 -28.26 9.03
CA ARG A 259 -21.33 -29.31 9.96
C ARG A 259 -20.50 -28.71 11.08
N ALA A 260 -20.68 -29.27 12.28
CA ALA A 260 -19.82 -29.02 13.42
C ALA A 260 -18.50 -29.79 13.23
N PHE A 261 -17.40 -29.08 13.10
CA PHE A 261 -16.08 -29.67 12.86
C PHE A 261 -15.60 -30.51 14.03
N GLY A 262 -15.91 -30.15 15.29
CA GLY A 262 -15.44 -30.92 16.44
C GLY A 262 -16.27 -32.17 16.75
N THR A 263 -17.56 -32.21 16.39
CA THR A 263 -18.48 -33.23 16.90
C THR A 263 -19.23 -34.04 15.84
N GLN A 264 -19.24 -33.61 14.58
CA GLN A 264 -19.99 -34.29 13.51
C GLN A 264 -19.08 -34.89 12.43
N PRO A 265 -19.49 -36.00 11.79
CA PRO A 265 -18.77 -36.57 10.66
C PRO A 265 -18.84 -35.64 9.42
N LEU A 266 -17.70 -35.42 8.78
CA LEU A 266 -17.61 -34.63 7.53
C LEU A 266 -18.05 -35.47 6.33
N LYS A 267 -19.11 -35.03 5.66
CA LYS A 267 -19.75 -35.76 4.53
C LYS A 267 -18.83 -36.02 3.34
N PHE A 268 -17.84 -35.15 3.09
CA PHE A 268 -17.03 -35.17 1.87
C PHE A 268 -15.58 -35.64 2.10
N GLY A 269 -15.30 -36.13 3.32
CA GLY A 269 -13.97 -36.55 3.75
C GLY A 269 -13.38 -35.61 4.79
N ALA A 270 -12.57 -36.19 5.68
CA ALA A 270 -12.01 -35.52 6.85
C ALA A 270 -10.48 -35.45 6.82
N ASP A 271 -9.81 -35.92 5.76
CA ASP A 271 -8.36 -35.77 5.59
C ASP A 271 -8.00 -34.42 4.93
N PRO A 272 -6.75 -33.92 5.07
CA PRO A 272 -6.39 -32.58 4.62
C PRO A 272 -6.65 -32.35 3.13
N TYR A 273 -6.35 -33.33 2.28
CA TYR A 273 -6.56 -33.23 0.84
C TYR A 273 -8.04 -33.19 0.47
N ARG A 274 -8.89 -34.02 1.08
CA ARG A 274 -10.34 -33.96 0.81
C ARG A 274 -10.98 -32.68 1.32
N MET A 275 -10.59 -32.19 2.49
CA MET A 275 -11.03 -30.88 2.98
C MET A 275 -10.56 -29.74 2.05
N PHE A 276 -9.32 -29.80 1.58
CA PHE A 276 -8.80 -28.90 0.55
C PHE A 276 -9.63 -28.96 -0.73
N LEU A 277 -10.02 -30.15 -1.20
CA LEU A 277 -10.89 -30.32 -2.37
C LEU A 277 -12.29 -29.75 -2.14
N THR A 278 -12.86 -29.90 -0.93
CA THR A 278 -14.14 -29.27 -0.57
C THR A 278 -14.04 -27.74 -0.68
N LEU A 279 -12.97 -27.13 -0.16
CA LEU A 279 -12.73 -25.69 -0.34
C LEU A 279 -12.43 -25.34 -1.80
N SER A 280 -11.78 -26.21 -2.55
CA SER A 280 -11.37 -25.93 -3.93
C SER A 280 -12.53 -26.00 -4.91
N LYS A 281 -13.43 -26.97 -4.74
CA LYS A 281 -14.48 -27.31 -5.72
C LYS A 281 -15.89 -26.96 -5.22
N GLY A 282 -16.05 -26.66 -3.94
CA GLY A 282 -17.35 -26.67 -3.29
C GLY A 282 -17.92 -28.09 -3.17
N ASN A 283 -18.94 -28.28 -2.35
CA ASN A 283 -19.72 -29.51 -2.27
C ASN A 283 -21.05 -29.28 -1.56
N GLY A 284 -22.14 -29.83 -2.09
CA GLY A 284 -23.50 -29.55 -1.59
C GLY A 284 -23.84 -28.05 -1.71
N LEU A 285 -24.26 -27.45 -0.60
CA LEU A 285 -24.57 -26.01 -0.50
C LEU A 285 -23.35 -25.14 -0.17
N MET A 286 -22.17 -25.74 0.06
CA MET A 286 -20.93 -25.00 0.30
C MET A 286 -20.26 -24.65 -1.04
N GLY A 287 -20.12 -23.35 -1.33
CA GLY A 287 -19.42 -22.87 -2.52
C GLY A 287 -17.90 -23.04 -2.46
N PRO A 288 -17.21 -23.08 -3.62
CA PRO A 288 -15.74 -23.09 -3.68
C PRO A 288 -15.15 -21.76 -3.18
N MET A 289 -14.02 -21.85 -2.45
CA MET A 289 -13.26 -20.75 -1.87
C MET A 289 -12.05 -20.38 -2.76
N GLN A 290 -12.28 -20.13 -4.04
CA GLN A 290 -11.21 -19.93 -5.02
C GLN A 290 -10.56 -18.55 -5.06
N HIS A 291 -11.07 -17.63 -4.25
CA HIS A 291 -10.36 -16.39 -3.94
C HIS A 291 -9.14 -16.63 -3.04
N LEU A 292 -9.02 -17.81 -2.40
CA LEU A 292 -7.84 -18.25 -1.65
C LEU A 292 -6.91 -19.04 -2.57
N SER A 293 -5.61 -18.76 -2.50
CA SER A 293 -4.59 -19.59 -3.14
C SER A 293 -4.64 -21.02 -2.60
N PRO A 294 -4.09 -22.01 -3.32
CA PRO A 294 -4.05 -23.37 -2.82
C PRO A 294 -3.36 -23.50 -1.47
N LYS A 295 -2.31 -22.71 -1.23
CA LYS A 295 -1.62 -22.66 0.06
C LYS A 295 -2.53 -22.13 1.18
N GLU A 296 -3.27 -21.04 0.95
CA GLU A 296 -4.22 -20.49 1.93
C GLU A 296 -5.36 -21.45 2.26
N ARG A 297 -5.88 -22.20 1.28
CA ARG A 297 -6.84 -23.28 1.53
C ARG A 297 -6.26 -24.36 2.45
N TYR A 298 -4.99 -24.73 2.27
CA TYR A 298 -4.34 -25.66 3.18
C TYR A 298 -4.09 -25.07 4.57
N GLN A 299 -3.79 -23.78 4.67
CA GLN A 299 -3.63 -23.09 5.96
C GLN A 299 -4.93 -23.14 6.79
N VAL A 300 -6.09 -22.82 6.20
CA VAL A 300 -7.37 -22.90 6.91
C VAL A 300 -7.76 -24.34 7.25
N VAL A 301 -7.45 -25.30 6.37
CA VAL A 301 -7.64 -26.73 6.68
C VAL A 301 -6.77 -27.15 7.86
N HIS A 302 -5.51 -26.71 7.89
CA HIS A 302 -4.61 -26.99 9.00
C HIS A 302 -5.20 -26.42 10.31
N TYR A 303 -5.59 -25.14 10.34
CA TYR A 303 -6.23 -24.56 11.53
C TYR A 303 -7.47 -25.32 12.01
N ILE A 304 -8.42 -25.63 11.12
CA ILE A 304 -9.66 -26.36 11.49
C ILE A 304 -9.33 -27.72 12.11
N ARG A 305 -8.33 -28.41 11.54
CA ARG A 305 -7.96 -29.74 12.00
C ARG A 305 -7.33 -29.70 13.39
N GLU A 306 -6.32 -28.87 13.60
CA GLU A 306 -5.61 -28.82 14.88
C GLU A 306 -6.50 -28.20 15.98
N GLU A 307 -7.24 -27.11 15.69
CA GLU A 307 -8.01 -26.41 16.72
C GLU A 307 -9.32 -27.12 17.07
N PHE A 308 -10.08 -27.58 16.07
CA PHE A 308 -11.44 -28.07 16.30
C PHE A 308 -11.56 -29.59 16.23
N MET A 309 -10.82 -30.24 15.32
CA MET A 309 -10.98 -31.68 15.09
C MET A 309 -10.11 -32.53 16.01
N GLU A 310 -8.84 -32.17 16.20
CA GLU A 310 -7.90 -32.93 17.03
C GLU A 310 -8.42 -33.18 18.45
N PRO A 311 -9.03 -32.20 19.16
CA PRO A 311 -9.44 -32.44 20.54
C PRO A 311 -10.61 -33.42 20.69
N ASN A 312 -11.52 -33.47 19.72
CA ASN A 312 -12.85 -34.07 19.93
C ASN A 312 -13.43 -34.89 18.75
N ASN A 313 -12.90 -34.77 17.53
CA ASN A 313 -13.50 -35.42 16.36
C ASN A 313 -12.80 -36.76 16.05
N PRO A 314 -13.52 -37.91 16.11
CA PRO A 314 -12.94 -39.22 15.84
C PRO A 314 -12.46 -39.43 14.39
N ALA A 315 -12.81 -38.53 13.47
CA ALA A 315 -12.33 -38.53 12.10
C ALA A 315 -10.96 -37.83 11.92
N TYR A 316 -10.42 -37.18 12.97
CA TYR A 316 -9.07 -36.62 12.94
C TYR A 316 -8.03 -37.74 12.83
N LYS A 317 -7.02 -37.52 11.99
CA LYS A 317 -5.87 -38.41 11.78
C LYS A 317 -4.64 -37.58 11.52
N GLU A 318 -3.51 -37.93 12.11
CA GLU A 318 -2.23 -37.26 11.83
C GLU A 318 -1.80 -37.46 10.37
N VAL A 319 -1.02 -36.50 9.86
CA VAL A 319 -0.46 -36.54 8.51
C VAL A 319 0.80 -37.41 8.51
N THR A 320 0.68 -38.66 8.07
CA THR A 320 1.80 -39.62 8.05
C THR A 320 2.61 -39.57 6.74
N PRO A 321 3.88 -40.04 6.73
CA PRO A 321 4.65 -40.22 5.51
C PRO A 321 3.94 -41.08 4.44
N GLU A 322 3.20 -42.11 4.84
CA GLU A 322 2.43 -43.00 3.98
C GLU A 322 1.26 -42.24 3.33
N TYR A 323 0.54 -41.42 4.11
CA TYR A 323 -0.49 -40.54 3.58
C TYR A 323 0.09 -39.55 2.56
N LEU A 324 1.21 -38.90 2.88
CA LEU A 324 1.88 -37.97 1.95
C LEU A 324 2.30 -38.64 0.63
N LYS A 325 2.69 -39.92 0.65
CA LYS A 325 2.99 -40.70 -0.57
C LYS A 325 1.75 -41.02 -1.40
N SER A 326 0.57 -41.10 -0.77
CA SER A 326 -0.70 -41.38 -1.44
C SER A 326 -1.29 -40.17 -2.18
N LEU A 327 -0.80 -38.96 -1.91
CA LEU A 327 -1.30 -37.72 -2.51
C LEU A 327 -0.93 -37.61 -4.00
N PRO A 328 -1.73 -36.91 -4.81
CA PRO A 328 -1.38 -36.62 -6.20
C PRO A 328 -0.04 -35.91 -6.31
N LYS A 329 0.74 -36.28 -7.34
CA LYS A 329 2.02 -35.65 -7.65
C LYS A 329 1.82 -34.36 -8.45
N GLY A 330 2.66 -33.36 -8.17
CA GLY A 330 2.69 -32.10 -8.89
C GLY A 330 3.95 -31.31 -8.57
N THR A 331 4.09 -30.16 -9.23
CA THR A 331 5.29 -29.29 -9.14
C THR A 331 4.98 -27.89 -8.59
N GLY A 332 3.72 -27.47 -8.62
CA GLY A 332 3.28 -26.18 -8.13
C GLY A 332 3.35 -26.08 -6.61
N SER A 333 3.94 -25.00 -6.11
CA SER A 333 4.05 -24.71 -4.66
C SER A 333 2.72 -24.28 -4.03
N GLY A 334 1.69 -24.01 -4.83
CA GLY A 334 0.42 -23.43 -4.39
C GLY A 334 0.52 -21.94 -4.04
N GLU A 335 1.65 -21.30 -4.33
CA GLU A 335 1.83 -19.85 -4.19
C GLU A 335 1.32 -19.13 -5.44
N PHE A 336 0.66 -17.99 -5.25
CA PHE A 336 0.06 -17.21 -6.32
C PHE A 336 1.17 -16.46 -7.07
N ASP A 337 1.59 -16.97 -8.23
CA ASP A 337 2.56 -16.27 -9.11
C ASP A 337 1.79 -15.65 -10.28
N LEU A 338 1.20 -14.48 -10.03
CA LEU A 338 0.62 -13.66 -11.07
C LEU A 338 1.77 -13.08 -11.91
N LYS A 339 2.07 -13.71 -13.05
CA LYS A 339 2.86 -13.07 -14.11
C LYS A 339 2.01 -11.99 -14.76
N ILE A 340 1.92 -10.85 -14.08
CA ILE A 340 1.32 -9.64 -14.62
C ILE A 340 2.48 -8.77 -15.10
N GLU A 341 2.58 -8.59 -16.41
CA GLU A 341 3.50 -7.61 -16.98
C GLU A 341 2.85 -6.22 -16.83
N ARG A 342 3.42 -5.40 -15.96
CA ARG A 342 2.96 -4.04 -15.71
C ARG A 342 3.60 -3.10 -16.73
N ASP A 343 2.80 -2.17 -17.26
CA ASP A 343 3.29 -1.09 -18.09
C ASP A 343 3.85 0.05 -17.22
N PHE A 344 5.12 0.38 -17.40
CA PHE A 344 5.80 1.50 -16.73
C PHE A 344 6.05 2.68 -17.68
N GLY A 345 5.63 2.57 -18.95
CA GLY A 345 6.09 3.45 -20.02
C GLY A 345 7.44 3.02 -20.61
N PRO A 346 8.11 3.90 -21.35
CA PRO A 346 9.37 3.61 -22.05
C PRO A 346 10.58 3.48 -21.10
N ALA A 347 10.47 3.95 -19.86
CA ALA A 347 11.56 3.91 -18.89
C ALA A 347 11.09 3.63 -17.45
N LEU A 348 11.98 3.08 -16.63
CA LEU A 348 11.77 2.84 -15.21
C LEU A 348 12.99 3.32 -14.41
N ALA A 349 12.76 4.32 -13.55
CA ALA A 349 13.71 4.75 -12.53
C ALA A 349 13.71 3.75 -11.36
N SER A 350 14.87 3.20 -11.04
CA SER A 350 15.04 2.20 -9.98
C SER A 350 16.51 2.07 -9.58
N GLN A 351 16.84 1.05 -8.80
CA GLN A 351 18.23 0.56 -8.69
C GLN A 351 18.44 -0.59 -9.69
N LEU A 352 19.68 -0.76 -10.16
CA LEU A 352 20.08 -1.93 -10.94
C LEU A 352 21.01 -2.80 -10.09
N GLY A 353 20.48 -3.95 -9.67
CA GLY A 353 21.10 -4.79 -8.66
C GLY A 353 21.28 -4.03 -7.35
N ARG A 354 22.39 -4.30 -6.66
CA ARG A 354 22.82 -3.52 -5.48
C ARG A 354 24.00 -2.60 -5.80
N ILE A 355 24.37 -2.46 -7.07
CA ILE A 355 25.56 -1.71 -7.47
C ILE A 355 25.15 -0.26 -7.74
N THR A 356 24.27 -0.07 -8.73
CA THR A 356 23.76 1.23 -9.16
C THR A 356 22.46 1.53 -8.45
N THR A 357 22.48 2.50 -7.53
CA THR A 357 21.31 2.82 -6.69
C THR A 357 20.39 3.88 -7.26
N SER A 358 20.81 4.61 -8.28
CA SER A 358 19.98 5.57 -9.02
C SER A 358 20.18 5.32 -10.51
N ALA A 359 19.32 4.49 -11.08
CA ALA A 359 19.38 4.06 -12.46
C ALA A 359 18.10 4.45 -13.21
N LEU A 360 18.24 4.83 -14.48
CA LEU A 360 17.14 4.92 -15.43
C LEU A 360 17.33 3.84 -16.49
N THR A 361 16.44 2.85 -16.48
CA THR A 361 16.45 1.77 -17.47
C THR A 361 15.42 2.09 -18.55
N VAL A 362 15.82 2.03 -19.81
CA VAL A 362 15.09 2.49 -20.98
C VAL A 362 14.95 1.35 -21.99
N LYS A 363 13.72 1.13 -22.48
CA LYS A 363 13.45 0.23 -23.60
C LYS A 363 13.84 0.93 -24.89
N LEU A 364 14.79 0.37 -25.65
CA LEU A 364 15.20 0.94 -26.94
C LEU A 364 14.35 0.39 -28.09
N ASP A 365 14.01 -0.88 -28.01
CA ASP A 365 13.04 -1.59 -28.85
C ASP A 365 12.45 -2.78 -28.05
N ASP A 366 11.79 -3.72 -28.73
CA ASP A 366 11.16 -4.90 -28.09
C ASP A 366 12.19 -5.87 -27.47
N GLU A 367 13.45 -5.82 -27.90
CA GLU A 367 14.49 -6.78 -27.52
C GLU A 367 15.60 -6.15 -26.66
N THR A 368 15.95 -4.91 -26.92
CA THR A 368 17.16 -4.22 -26.45
C THR A 368 16.82 -3.22 -25.36
N THR A 369 17.52 -3.34 -24.23
CA THR A 369 17.36 -2.45 -23.08
C THR A 369 18.70 -1.87 -22.67
N ILE A 370 18.71 -0.58 -22.31
CA ILE A 370 19.88 0.11 -21.77
C ILE A 370 19.56 0.73 -20.42
N SER A 371 20.55 0.83 -19.53
CA SER A 371 20.41 1.46 -18.22
C SER A 371 21.54 2.46 -17.99
N TYR A 372 21.21 3.61 -17.42
CA TYR A 372 22.16 4.68 -17.09
C TYR A 372 22.21 4.88 -15.58
N ASP A 373 23.40 5.05 -15.01
CA ASP A 373 23.59 5.58 -13.67
C ASP A 373 23.35 7.09 -13.68
N LEU A 374 22.27 7.56 -13.08
CA LEU A 374 21.87 8.98 -13.12
C LEU A 374 22.78 9.88 -12.30
N HIS A 375 23.67 9.32 -11.48
CA HIS A 375 24.64 10.08 -10.69
C HIS A 375 25.97 10.30 -11.42
N SER A 376 26.24 9.55 -12.50
CA SER A 376 27.45 9.67 -13.30
C SER A 376 27.21 9.79 -14.80
N MET A 377 25.98 9.54 -15.27
CA MET A 377 25.60 9.32 -16.66
C MET A 377 26.41 8.24 -17.39
N ASN A 378 27.09 7.37 -16.64
CA ASN A 378 27.71 6.17 -17.20
C ASN A 378 26.62 5.15 -17.53
N GLN A 379 26.86 4.35 -18.56
CA GLN A 379 26.00 3.18 -18.81
C GLN A 379 26.19 2.17 -17.67
N ALA A 380 25.09 1.87 -16.98
CA ALA A 380 25.01 0.90 -15.90
C ALA A 380 24.84 -0.54 -16.43
N GLY A 381 24.29 -0.70 -17.63
CA GLY A 381 24.20 -1.97 -18.33
C GLY A 381 23.44 -1.87 -19.64
N ILE A 382 23.59 -2.88 -20.48
CA ILE A 382 22.89 -3.05 -21.75
C ILE A 382 22.69 -4.55 -22.01
N TRP A 383 21.51 -4.96 -22.45
CA TRP A 383 21.17 -6.38 -22.65
C TRP A 383 20.08 -6.58 -23.70
N LYS A 384 19.96 -7.82 -24.19
CA LYS A 384 18.90 -8.30 -25.11
C LYS A 384 18.04 -9.39 -24.46
N GLY A 385 16.76 -9.47 -24.83
CA GLY A 385 15.84 -10.52 -24.35
C GLY A 385 15.00 -10.11 -23.14
N GLY A 386 14.47 -8.88 -23.16
CA GLY A 386 13.50 -8.37 -22.18
C GLY A 386 13.97 -7.14 -21.38
N PHE A 387 13.06 -6.57 -20.58
CA PHE A 387 13.31 -5.33 -19.84
C PHE A 387 14.01 -5.57 -18.50
N LEU A 388 13.29 -5.80 -17.40
CA LEU A 388 13.87 -6.03 -16.07
C LEU A 388 13.22 -7.23 -15.40
N ASN A 389 14.01 -8.01 -14.68
CA ASN A 389 13.50 -9.01 -13.75
C ASN A 389 12.97 -8.33 -12.49
N LEU A 390 11.65 -8.21 -12.41
CA LEU A 390 10.96 -7.54 -11.31
C LEU A 390 10.29 -8.51 -10.32
N LYS A 391 10.51 -9.84 -10.46
CA LYS A 391 9.76 -10.88 -9.72
C LYS A 391 9.88 -10.77 -8.20
N ALA A 392 11.00 -10.25 -7.70
CA ALA A 392 11.24 -10.07 -6.27
C ALA A 392 10.95 -8.64 -5.77
N THR A 393 10.56 -7.72 -6.65
CA THR A 393 10.42 -6.29 -6.37
C THR A 393 8.98 -5.93 -6.02
N GLN A 394 8.78 -4.68 -5.59
CA GLN A 394 7.48 -4.11 -5.30
C GLN A 394 6.55 -4.10 -6.52
N HIS A 395 7.07 -4.19 -7.75
CA HIS A 395 6.23 -4.19 -8.94
C HIS A 395 5.40 -5.47 -9.09
N ILE A 396 5.83 -6.59 -8.48
CA ILE A 396 5.16 -7.90 -8.57
C ILE A 396 4.75 -8.44 -7.19
N ARG A 397 5.49 -8.11 -6.12
CA ARG A 397 5.21 -8.59 -4.76
C ARG A 397 4.77 -7.46 -3.83
N GLY A 398 3.82 -7.76 -2.93
CA GLY A 398 3.30 -6.79 -1.96
C GLY A 398 4.38 -6.13 -1.11
N ARG A 399 5.34 -6.91 -0.57
CA ARG A 399 6.47 -6.36 0.20
C ARG A 399 7.72 -6.01 -0.61
N GLY A 400 7.89 -6.61 -1.80
CA GLY A 400 8.97 -6.28 -2.73
C GLY A 400 10.39 -6.24 -2.14
N GLU A 401 10.86 -7.33 -1.53
CA GLU A 401 12.12 -7.34 -0.75
C GLU A 401 13.40 -7.46 -1.60
N GLY A 402 13.25 -7.66 -2.91
CA GLY A 402 14.34 -7.82 -3.88
C GLY A 402 14.76 -6.52 -4.57
N VAL A 403 15.58 -6.66 -5.60
CA VAL A 403 16.08 -5.56 -6.43
C VAL A 403 15.96 -5.93 -7.91
N PRO A 404 15.72 -4.98 -8.83
CA PRO A 404 15.70 -5.24 -10.27
C PRO A 404 17.05 -5.75 -10.77
N HIS A 405 17.03 -6.65 -11.74
CA HIS A 405 18.20 -7.11 -12.51
C HIS A 405 17.82 -7.14 -14.00
N PRO A 406 18.80 -7.17 -14.92
CA PRO A 406 18.53 -7.51 -16.32
C PRO A 406 17.70 -8.82 -16.41
N GLU A 407 16.65 -8.86 -17.23
CA GLU A 407 15.90 -10.11 -17.49
C GLU A 407 16.66 -10.98 -18.51
N GLY A 408 17.33 -10.37 -19.48
CA GLY A 408 18.00 -11.03 -20.59
C GLY A 408 19.53 -11.01 -20.53
N ASP A 409 20.16 -11.31 -21.66
CA ASP A 409 21.60 -11.51 -21.80
C ASP A 409 22.34 -10.18 -21.94
N VAL A 410 23.27 -9.93 -21.02
CA VAL A 410 24.09 -8.70 -20.98
C VAL A 410 25.06 -8.66 -22.15
N LEU A 411 25.10 -7.52 -22.85
CA LEU A 411 25.98 -7.27 -23.99
C LEU A 411 27.26 -6.56 -23.51
N ASN A 412 28.20 -7.31 -22.93
CA ASN A 412 29.45 -6.75 -22.39
C ASN A 412 30.28 -6.03 -23.44
N GLU A 413 30.20 -6.45 -24.70
CA GLU A 413 30.88 -5.84 -25.84
C GLU A 413 30.38 -4.42 -26.13
N LEU A 414 29.16 -4.07 -25.73
CA LEU A 414 28.61 -2.71 -25.86
C LEU A 414 28.77 -1.88 -24.58
N ALA A 415 29.47 -2.42 -23.57
CA ALA A 415 29.71 -1.73 -22.32
C ALA A 415 30.81 -0.67 -22.42
N GLY A 416 30.74 0.32 -21.52
CA GLY A 416 31.82 1.30 -21.33
C GLY A 416 31.53 2.71 -21.86
N TRP A 417 30.26 3.04 -22.12
CA TRP A 417 29.83 4.42 -22.31
C TRP A 417 30.06 5.25 -21.03
N GLN A 418 31.03 6.15 -21.06
CA GLN A 418 31.46 6.94 -19.90
C GLN A 418 31.97 8.32 -20.33
N TRP A 419 31.43 9.37 -19.72
CA TRP A 419 31.96 10.73 -19.86
C TRP A 419 33.22 10.94 -19.02
N GLY A 420 34.17 11.68 -19.59
CA GLY A 420 35.34 12.23 -18.89
C GLY A 420 35.05 13.60 -18.31
N HIS A 421 35.79 13.96 -17.27
CA HIS A 421 35.70 15.24 -16.59
C HIS A 421 37.07 15.89 -16.46
N ASP A 422 37.12 17.21 -16.68
CA ASP A 422 38.36 17.98 -16.74
C ASP A 422 39.38 17.36 -17.74
N GLY A 423 38.86 16.81 -18.86
CA GLY A 423 39.64 16.20 -19.93
C GLY A 423 40.17 14.78 -19.65
N SER A 424 39.75 14.14 -18.56
CA SER A 424 40.20 12.78 -18.19
C SER A 424 39.02 11.83 -17.94
N LEU A 425 39.15 10.58 -18.38
CA LEU A 425 38.23 9.49 -18.02
C LEU A 425 38.56 8.85 -16.66
N ASP A 426 39.74 9.14 -16.11
CA ASP A 426 40.27 8.58 -14.87
C ASP A 426 40.34 9.66 -13.77
N TYR A 427 39.23 10.33 -13.54
CA TYR A 427 39.10 11.34 -12.49
C TYR A 427 38.95 10.70 -11.10
N SER A 428 39.49 11.38 -10.08
CA SER A 428 39.44 10.90 -8.69
C SER A 428 38.01 10.95 -8.13
N LYS A 429 37.56 9.85 -7.53
CA LYS A 429 36.30 9.76 -6.78
C LYS A 429 36.49 9.69 -5.26
N LYS A 430 37.74 9.87 -4.77
CA LYS A 430 38.12 9.63 -3.37
C LYS A 430 37.30 10.43 -2.36
N ASP A 431 36.91 11.66 -2.72
CA ASP A 431 36.18 12.58 -1.83
C ASP A 431 34.67 12.60 -2.10
N LEU A 432 34.18 11.71 -2.98
CA LEU A 432 32.77 11.61 -3.33
C LEU A 432 32.07 10.53 -2.50
N LEU A 433 30.79 10.76 -2.22
CA LEU A 433 29.95 9.69 -1.71
C LEU A 433 29.76 8.66 -2.84
N PRO A 434 29.99 7.36 -2.59
CA PRO A 434 29.98 6.33 -3.64
C PRO A 434 28.58 6.03 -4.21
N ARG A 435 27.54 6.69 -3.69
CA ARG A 435 26.14 6.58 -4.15
C ARG A 435 25.48 7.95 -4.29
N GLY A 436 26.28 9.01 -4.39
CA GLY A 436 25.83 10.36 -4.64
C GLY A 436 26.15 10.80 -6.07
N PRO A 437 25.56 11.91 -6.53
CA PRO A 437 25.88 12.50 -7.82
C PRO A 437 27.33 12.98 -7.85
N LEU A 438 27.93 12.97 -9.02
CA LEU A 438 29.18 13.68 -9.28
C LEU A 438 29.00 15.20 -9.00
N PRO A 439 30.09 15.94 -8.75
CA PRO A 439 30.03 17.39 -8.57
C PRO A 439 29.30 18.08 -9.73
N GLN A 440 28.46 19.06 -9.43
CA GLN A 440 27.62 19.74 -10.44
C GLN A 440 28.43 20.37 -11.59
N LYS A 441 29.66 20.83 -11.31
CA LYS A 441 30.57 21.35 -12.35
C LYS A 441 30.96 20.30 -13.41
N TRP A 442 30.93 19.03 -13.05
CA TRP A 442 31.29 17.90 -13.90
C TRP A 442 30.05 17.32 -14.57
N LEU A 443 28.98 17.13 -13.80
CA LEU A 443 27.72 16.58 -14.28
C LEU A 443 26.52 17.31 -13.64
N ASP A 444 25.63 17.83 -14.47
CA ASP A 444 24.32 18.36 -14.09
C ASP A 444 23.25 17.59 -14.85
N TYR A 445 22.75 16.48 -14.28
CA TYR A 445 21.63 15.73 -14.88
C TYR A 445 20.32 16.46 -14.63
N ARG A 446 19.65 16.87 -15.71
CA ARG A 446 18.45 17.71 -15.66
C ARG A 446 17.16 16.89 -15.72
N GLY A 447 17.20 15.68 -16.25
CA GLY A 447 16.03 14.83 -16.39
C GLY A 447 15.95 14.17 -17.75
N HIS A 448 14.76 13.67 -18.07
CA HIS A 448 14.47 13.06 -19.36
C HIS A 448 13.11 13.48 -19.90
N TYR A 449 13.02 13.59 -21.22
CA TYR A 449 11.80 13.88 -21.96
C TYR A 449 11.27 12.58 -22.57
N LEU A 450 9.96 12.43 -22.58
CA LEU A 450 9.25 11.39 -23.30
C LEU A 450 8.60 11.99 -24.56
N HIS A 451 8.69 11.27 -25.67
CA HIS A 451 8.00 11.59 -26.91
C HIS A 451 7.45 10.30 -27.52
N GLY A 452 6.23 9.92 -27.12
CA GLY A 452 5.73 8.55 -27.32
C GLY A 452 6.68 7.53 -26.67
N ASN A 453 7.14 6.54 -27.43
CA ASN A 453 8.08 5.51 -26.96
C ASN A 453 9.55 5.97 -26.99
N GLN A 454 9.86 7.17 -27.50
CA GLN A 454 11.22 7.69 -27.54
C GLN A 454 11.54 8.48 -26.26
N LEU A 455 12.81 8.46 -25.85
CA LEU A 455 13.28 9.17 -24.68
C LEU A 455 14.51 10.02 -25.02
N VAL A 456 14.52 11.28 -24.58
CA VAL A 456 15.67 12.18 -24.70
C VAL A 456 16.20 12.50 -23.31
N LEU A 457 17.45 12.14 -23.04
CA LEU A 457 18.17 12.51 -21.81
C LEU A 457 18.68 13.94 -21.93
N SER A 458 18.60 14.72 -20.84
CA SER A 458 19.12 16.08 -20.78
C SER A 458 20.07 16.24 -19.61
N TYR A 459 21.30 16.67 -19.90
CA TYR A 459 22.33 16.88 -18.90
C TYR A 459 23.42 17.85 -19.38
N LYS A 460 24.33 18.24 -18.49
CA LYS A 460 25.58 18.91 -18.86
C LYS A 460 26.78 18.09 -18.43
N ILE A 461 27.83 18.11 -19.24
CA ILE A 461 29.15 17.58 -18.93
C ILE A 461 30.14 18.74 -18.99
N ASP A 462 30.88 19.00 -17.92
CA ASP A 462 31.83 20.12 -17.81
C ASP A 462 31.26 21.45 -18.33
N ASP A 463 30.06 21.79 -17.83
CA ASP A 463 29.21 22.94 -18.22
C ASP A 463 28.63 22.95 -19.65
N ARG A 464 28.96 21.97 -20.49
CA ARG A 464 28.50 21.85 -21.88
C ARG A 464 27.20 21.05 -21.96
N GLU A 465 26.17 21.62 -22.58
CA GLU A 465 24.85 20.98 -22.69
C GLU A 465 24.85 19.79 -23.65
N ILE A 466 24.20 18.71 -23.24
CA ILE A 466 24.00 17.49 -24.01
C ILE A 466 22.51 17.14 -24.02
N LEU A 467 21.96 16.91 -25.21
CA LEU A 467 20.74 16.12 -25.38
C LEU A 467 21.13 14.81 -26.05
N GLU A 468 20.68 13.70 -25.49
CA GLU A 468 21.01 12.35 -25.96
C GLU A 468 19.74 11.55 -26.23
N LEU A 469 19.62 11.04 -27.46
CA LEU A 469 18.58 10.12 -27.89
C LEU A 469 19.22 8.75 -28.20
N PRO A 470 19.15 7.79 -27.27
CA PRO A 470 19.61 6.43 -27.52
C PRO A 470 18.57 5.62 -28.28
N GLN A 471 18.99 4.83 -29.26
CA GLN A 471 18.12 3.94 -30.03
C GLN A 471 18.86 2.65 -30.39
N ALA A 472 18.11 1.55 -30.49
CA ALA A 472 18.62 0.33 -31.08
C ALA A 472 18.71 0.48 -32.61
N VAL A 473 19.67 -0.20 -33.23
CA VAL A 473 19.78 -0.28 -34.69
C VAL A 473 19.25 -1.64 -35.14
N ALA A 474 18.30 -1.64 -36.06
CA ALA A 474 17.61 -2.85 -36.50
C ALA A 474 18.58 -3.90 -37.07
N LYS A 475 18.33 -5.18 -36.77
CA LYS A 475 19.03 -6.38 -37.27
C LYS A 475 20.48 -6.58 -36.80
N GLU A 476 21.05 -5.64 -36.07
CA GLU A 476 22.43 -5.70 -35.59
C GLU A 476 22.51 -5.75 -34.05
N THR A 477 23.66 -6.11 -33.50
CA THR A 477 23.95 -5.90 -32.07
C THR A 477 24.64 -4.55 -31.89
N SER A 478 23.84 -3.49 -32.04
CA SER A 478 24.33 -2.12 -31.93
C SER A 478 23.32 -1.14 -31.34
N VAL A 479 23.86 -0.08 -30.74
CA VAL A 479 23.12 1.06 -30.20
C VAL A 479 23.69 2.33 -30.79
N ARG A 480 22.80 3.21 -31.24
CA ARG A 480 23.14 4.56 -31.69
C ARG A 480 22.76 5.57 -30.61
N HIS A 481 23.66 6.49 -30.33
CA HIS A 481 23.45 7.62 -29.45
C HIS A 481 23.45 8.90 -30.30
N THR A 482 22.27 9.45 -30.57
CA THR A 482 22.14 10.72 -31.29
C THR A 482 22.36 11.85 -30.29
N LEU A 483 23.46 12.59 -30.42
CA LEU A 483 23.87 13.64 -29.49
C LEU A 483 23.72 15.03 -30.12
N ARG A 484 22.96 15.89 -29.47
CA ARG A 484 23.10 17.35 -29.63
C ARG A 484 24.06 17.86 -28.58
N ILE A 485 25.25 18.26 -29.01
CA ILE A 485 26.30 18.80 -28.15
C ILE A 485 26.29 20.32 -28.30
N GLY A 486 26.04 21.03 -27.20
CA GLY A 486 26.04 22.50 -27.16
C GLY A 486 27.41 23.12 -27.46
N PRO A 487 27.51 24.46 -27.59
CA PRO A 487 28.80 25.14 -27.59
C PRO A 487 29.49 24.99 -26.23
N GLY A 488 30.81 24.96 -26.19
CA GLY A 488 31.56 24.81 -24.94
C GLY A 488 32.98 24.29 -25.10
N LYS A 489 33.58 23.90 -23.97
CA LYS A 489 34.95 23.35 -23.90
C LYS A 489 35.03 21.97 -24.55
N ALA A 490 36.26 21.49 -24.75
CA ALA A 490 36.49 20.14 -25.23
C ALA A 490 35.98 19.10 -24.22
N LEU A 491 35.42 18.00 -24.72
CA LEU A 491 34.92 16.88 -23.93
C LEU A 491 35.62 15.59 -24.34
N VAL A 492 35.62 14.61 -23.44
CA VAL A 492 36.14 13.27 -23.69
C VAL A 492 35.05 12.26 -23.35
N LEU A 493 34.83 11.29 -24.24
CA LEU A 493 33.82 10.24 -24.07
C LEU A 493 34.44 8.89 -24.41
N ALA A 494 34.38 7.92 -23.48
CA ALA A 494 34.61 6.52 -23.81
C ALA A 494 33.32 5.94 -24.40
N THR A 495 33.42 5.28 -25.55
CA THR A 495 32.28 4.64 -26.22
C THR A 495 32.26 3.12 -26.02
N ALA A 496 33.42 2.55 -25.67
CA ALA A 496 33.58 1.14 -25.37
C ALA A 496 34.78 0.90 -24.45
N THR A 497 34.65 -0.11 -23.58
CA THR A 497 35.78 -0.68 -22.82
C THR A 497 35.88 -2.17 -23.12
N PRO A 498 36.87 -2.63 -23.89
CA PRO A 498 36.96 -4.02 -24.31
C PRO A 498 37.28 -4.97 -23.15
N GLU A 499 36.72 -6.18 -23.17
CA GLU A 499 37.00 -7.23 -22.19
C GLU A 499 38.48 -7.68 -22.20
N ASN A 500 38.90 -8.28 -21.08
CA ASN A 500 40.28 -8.63 -20.82
C ASN A 500 40.68 -9.94 -21.56
N SER A 501 41.05 -9.90 -22.85
CA SER A 501 41.58 -11.07 -23.58
C SER A 501 43.12 -11.06 -23.77
N GLU A 502 43.73 -12.23 -23.94
CA GLU A 502 45.19 -12.43 -24.06
C GLU A 502 45.77 -12.06 -25.44
N SER A 503 44.96 -12.03 -26.51
CA SER A 503 45.37 -11.62 -27.87
C SER A 503 44.42 -10.58 -28.44
N ARG A 504 44.88 -9.33 -28.57
CA ARG A 504 44.05 -8.17 -28.96
C ARG A 504 44.56 -7.42 -30.17
N PHE A 505 43.64 -6.89 -30.96
CA PHE A 505 43.88 -5.76 -31.86
C PHE A 505 43.04 -4.58 -31.40
N SER A 506 43.56 -3.36 -31.57
CA SER A 506 42.80 -2.14 -31.33
C SER A 506 43.40 -0.98 -32.11
N GLY A 507 42.54 -0.11 -32.63
CA GLY A 507 42.94 1.08 -33.36
C GLY A 507 41.83 1.60 -34.26
N ILE A 508 42.19 2.34 -35.28
CA ILE A 508 41.26 3.03 -36.17
C ILE A 508 41.36 2.43 -37.56
N LEU A 509 40.20 2.24 -38.20
CA LEU A 509 40.03 1.80 -39.57
C LEU A 509 39.58 3.00 -40.41
N ALA A 510 40.25 3.23 -41.54
CA ALA A 510 39.90 4.27 -42.50
C ALA A 510 39.76 3.64 -43.90
N GLY A 511 38.65 3.92 -44.59
CA GLY A 511 38.31 3.27 -45.86
C GLY A 511 38.15 1.74 -45.73
N ASN A 512 38.45 1.00 -46.80
CA ASN A 512 38.25 -0.47 -46.87
C ASN A 512 39.34 -1.28 -46.14
N VAL A 513 40.05 -0.69 -45.19
CA VAL A 513 41.11 -1.36 -44.43
C VAL A 513 40.46 -2.31 -43.41
N LYS A 514 40.86 -3.59 -43.44
CA LYS A 514 40.29 -4.65 -42.59
C LYS A 514 41.04 -4.89 -41.26
N ARG A 515 42.11 -4.13 -40.99
CA ARG A 515 42.92 -4.23 -39.75
C ARG A 515 43.33 -2.83 -39.24
N PRO A 516 43.27 -2.57 -37.92
CA PRO A 516 43.60 -1.25 -37.39
C PRO A 516 45.06 -0.89 -37.65
N ASN A 517 45.29 0.34 -38.13
CA ASN A 517 46.64 0.82 -38.48
C ASN A 517 47.06 2.08 -37.70
N LEU A 518 46.15 2.70 -36.95
CA LEU A 518 46.39 3.91 -36.17
C LEU A 518 45.83 3.78 -34.75
N LYS A 519 46.50 4.39 -33.77
CA LYS A 519 45.98 4.52 -32.39
C LYS A 519 45.23 5.83 -32.14
N GLN A 520 45.46 6.84 -32.98
CA GLN A 520 44.78 8.13 -32.95
C GLN A 520 44.51 8.62 -34.37
N GLY A 521 43.40 9.31 -34.60
CA GLY A 521 43.02 9.79 -35.93
C GLY A 521 41.70 10.55 -35.94
N SER A 522 41.36 11.15 -37.08
CA SER A 522 40.04 11.78 -37.31
C SER A 522 38.92 10.77 -37.04
N ALA A 523 37.81 11.19 -36.43
CA ALA A 523 36.63 10.35 -36.27
C ALA A 523 35.75 10.35 -37.54
N ALA A 524 35.83 11.40 -38.36
CA ALA A 524 35.04 11.51 -39.59
C ALA A 524 35.39 10.40 -40.58
N LYS A 525 34.39 9.62 -41.02
CA LYS A 525 34.52 8.50 -41.97
C LYS A 525 35.52 7.41 -41.54
N THR A 526 35.66 7.19 -40.24
CA THR A 526 36.52 6.15 -39.68
C THR A 526 35.79 5.39 -38.58
N ILE A 527 36.28 4.18 -38.30
CA ILE A 527 35.74 3.31 -37.26
C ILE A 527 36.85 3.03 -36.25
N ALA A 528 36.62 3.33 -34.98
CA ALA A 528 37.46 2.84 -33.90
C ALA A 528 37.04 1.41 -33.56
N ILE A 529 38.00 0.49 -33.44
CA ILE A 529 37.72 -0.93 -33.20
C ILE A 529 38.67 -1.47 -32.14
N SER A 530 38.16 -2.37 -31.30
CA SER A 530 38.96 -3.18 -30.38
C SER A 530 38.34 -4.57 -30.25
N GLY A 531 39.16 -5.62 -30.31
CA GLY A 531 38.65 -6.99 -30.26
C GLY A 531 39.73 -8.04 -30.10
N GLY A 532 39.29 -9.29 -29.95
CA GLY A 532 40.15 -10.46 -29.89
C GLY A 532 40.46 -11.03 -31.28
N SER A 533 41.65 -11.60 -31.46
CA SER A 533 42.01 -12.32 -32.69
C SER A 533 41.90 -13.83 -32.51
N GLN A 534 41.29 -14.55 -33.46
CA GLN A 534 41.42 -16.01 -33.57
C GLN A 534 42.42 -16.35 -34.68
N GLY A 535 43.68 -16.61 -34.31
CA GLY A 535 44.76 -16.79 -35.30
C GLY A 535 44.96 -15.53 -36.15
N ASN A 536 44.85 -15.65 -37.48
CA ASN A 536 44.95 -14.53 -38.42
C ASN A 536 43.61 -13.83 -38.76
N GLN A 537 42.50 -14.28 -38.17
CA GLN A 537 41.15 -13.77 -38.46
C GLN A 537 40.62 -12.88 -37.33
N LEU A 538 39.71 -11.96 -37.70
CA LEU A 538 38.99 -11.10 -36.76
C LEU A 538 38.06 -11.97 -35.92
N GLY A 539 38.20 -11.93 -34.59
CA GLY A 539 37.28 -12.62 -33.67
C GLY A 539 36.14 -11.70 -33.25
N HIS A 540 35.66 -11.86 -32.01
CA HIS A 540 34.73 -10.92 -31.39
C HIS A 540 35.37 -9.53 -31.25
N PHE A 541 34.62 -8.50 -31.60
CA PHE A 541 35.07 -7.12 -31.51
C PHE A 541 33.96 -6.17 -31.09
N THR A 542 34.37 -5.06 -30.49
CA THR A 542 33.58 -3.86 -30.32
C THR A 542 34.10 -2.79 -31.27
N ALA A 543 33.19 -2.07 -31.91
CA ALA A 543 33.49 -0.96 -32.78
C ALA A 543 32.66 0.27 -32.42
N SER A 544 33.17 1.45 -32.78
CA SER A 544 32.46 2.71 -32.67
C SER A 544 32.72 3.60 -33.87
N ALA A 545 31.67 4.26 -34.36
CA ALA A 545 31.72 5.18 -35.49
C ALA A 545 30.99 6.47 -35.16
N VAL A 546 31.37 7.57 -35.84
CA VAL A 546 30.70 8.87 -35.71
C VAL A 546 30.20 9.35 -37.06
N VAL A 547 28.90 9.66 -37.11
CA VAL A 547 28.21 10.23 -38.29
C VAL A 547 27.69 11.64 -37.96
N GLY A 548 27.51 12.48 -38.97
CA GLY A 548 27.01 13.86 -38.82
C GLY A 548 28.13 14.89 -38.76
N ASN A 549 28.01 15.90 -37.89
CA ASN A 549 29.00 16.97 -37.76
C ASN A 549 30.23 16.53 -36.95
N ALA A 550 31.02 15.62 -37.53
CA ALA A 550 32.22 15.04 -36.94
C ALA A 550 33.49 15.92 -37.08
N SER A 551 33.36 17.16 -37.55
CA SER A 551 34.51 18.04 -37.80
C SER A 551 35.32 18.29 -36.53
N GLY A 552 36.64 18.01 -36.62
CA GLY A 552 37.60 18.14 -35.52
C GLY A 552 37.44 17.11 -34.39
N ILE A 553 36.49 16.17 -34.49
CA ILE A 553 36.38 15.05 -33.54
C ILE A 553 37.45 14.01 -33.88
N THR A 554 38.13 13.48 -32.87
CA THR A 554 39.19 12.48 -33.06
C THR A 554 38.95 11.25 -32.21
N TRP A 555 39.31 10.09 -32.75
CA TRP A 555 39.46 8.85 -32.01
C TRP A 555 40.84 8.76 -31.36
N ASN A 556 40.88 8.17 -30.18
CA ASN A 556 42.09 7.76 -29.47
C ASN A 556 41.83 6.41 -28.79
N VAL A 557 42.72 5.44 -28.97
CA VAL A 557 42.74 4.21 -28.18
C VAL A 557 43.72 4.39 -27.04
N ASP A 558 43.21 4.49 -25.82
CA ASP A 558 44.04 4.82 -24.67
C ASP A 558 44.83 3.63 -24.10
N GLN A 559 45.58 3.85 -23.02
CA GLN A 559 46.39 2.82 -22.39
C GLN A 559 45.56 1.65 -21.83
N LYS A 560 44.32 1.90 -21.44
CA LYS A 560 43.36 0.88 -20.99
C LYS A 560 42.59 0.25 -22.16
N GLN A 561 42.99 0.54 -23.40
CA GLN A 561 42.37 0.09 -24.64
C GLN A 561 40.92 0.58 -24.81
N ARG A 562 40.51 1.63 -24.10
CA ARG A 562 39.20 2.25 -24.31
C ARG A 562 39.15 2.90 -25.68
N LEU A 563 38.01 2.81 -26.35
CA LEU A 563 37.73 3.61 -27.55
C LEU A 563 37.27 4.99 -27.08
N VAL A 564 38.12 5.99 -27.26
CA VAL A 564 37.92 7.33 -26.70
C VAL A 564 37.68 8.34 -27.82
N LEU A 565 36.56 9.05 -27.73
CA LEU A 565 36.20 10.15 -28.58
C LEU A 565 36.59 11.48 -27.92
N ASN A 566 37.49 12.23 -28.55
CA ASN A 566 37.80 13.60 -28.14
C ASN A 566 36.95 14.57 -28.98
N ILE A 567 36.06 15.28 -28.32
CA ILE A 567 35.17 16.26 -28.93
C ILE A 567 35.79 17.64 -28.72
N PRO A 568 36.10 18.40 -29.78
CA PRO A 568 36.79 19.67 -29.65
C PRO A 568 35.89 20.74 -29.01
N ALA A 569 36.52 21.79 -28.50
CA ALA A 569 35.80 23.01 -28.13
C ALA A 569 35.10 23.60 -29.37
N ASP A 570 33.92 24.18 -29.17
CA ASP A 570 33.11 24.73 -30.25
C ASP A 570 32.29 25.93 -29.78
N ASN A 571 31.98 26.85 -30.69
CA ASN A 571 31.11 28.00 -30.46
C ASN A 571 29.68 27.80 -31.00
N LYS A 572 29.41 26.67 -31.68
CA LYS A 572 28.08 26.28 -32.13
C LYS A 572 27.71 24.89 -31.61
N SER A 573 26.41 24.59 -31.61
CA SER A 573 25.95 23.23 -31.38
C SER A 573 26.31 22.34 -32.56
N ARG A 574 26.63 21.07 -32.28
CA ARG A 574 26.80 20.01 -33.28
C ARG A 574 25.86 18.85 -33.00
N ILE A 575 25.44 18.19 -34.06
CA ILE A 575 24.61 16.99 -33.99
C ILE A 575 25.44 15.85 -34.59
N VAL A 576 25.62 14.79 -33.82
CA VAL A 576 26.38 13.62 -34.20
C VAL A 576 25.68 12.35 -33.73
N ASP A 577 25.77 11.29 -34.52
CA ASP A 577 25.45 9.94 -34.08
C ASP A 577 26.74 9.25 -33.66
N VAL A 578 26.76 8.71 -32.44
CA VAL A 578 27.81 7.79 -32.00
C VAL A 578 27.22 6.39 -32.02
N ILE A 579 27.68 5.57 -32.95
CA ILE A 579 27.19 4.19 -33.14
C ILE A 579 28.15 3.26 -32.43
N CYS A 580 27.67 2.48 -31.45
CA CYS A 580 28.41 1.44 -30.77
C CYS A 580 27.95 0.08 -31.26
N PHE A 581 28.88 -0.77 -31.68
CA PHE A 581 28.58 -2.03 -32.37
C PHE A 581 29.41 -3.18 -31.80
N ALA A 582 28.79 -4.36 -31.69
CA ALA A 582 29.44 -5.60 -31.35
C ALA A 582 29.22 -6.62 -32.46
N GLY A 583 30.30 -7.28 -32.91
CA GLY A 583 30.24 -8.28 -33.98
C GLY A 583 31.37 -9.30 -33.92
N ILE A 584 31.33 -10.24 -34.86
CA ILE A 584 32.25 -11.37 -34.99
C ILE A 584 32.68 -11.48 -36.44
N GLY A 585 33.99 -11.40 -36.69
CA GLY A 585 34.51 -11.62 -38.04
C GLY A 585 34.38 -10.41 -38.97
N VAL A 586 34.83 -10.61 -40.21
CA VAL A 586 34.95 -9.53 -41.20
C VAL A 586 33.60 -9.11 -41.77
N ASP A 587 32.64 -10.04 -41.88
CA ASP A 587 31.34 -9.77 -42.47
C ASP A 587 30.54 -8.74 -41.64
N ASP A 588 30.53 -8.91 -40.31
CA ASP A 588 29.90 -7.93 -39.40
C ASP A 588 30.59 -6.55 -39.45
N LEU A 589 31.90 -6.53 -39.69
CA LEU A 589 32.65 -5.29 -39.86
C LEU A 589 32.31 -4.57 -41.17
N GLU A 590 32.13 -5.33 -42.26
CA GLU A 590 31.69 -4.80 -43.56
C GLU A 590 30.25 -4.26 -43.46
N SER A 591 29.34 -4.97 -42.78
CA SER A 591 27.98 -4.48 -42.49
C SER A 591 27.99 -3.15 -41.73
N LEU A 592 28.86 -3.00 -40.72
CA LEU A 592 29.02 -1.73 -40.00
C LEU A 592 29.56 -0.62 -40.91
N GLN A 593 30.54 -0.92 -41.78
CA GLN A 593 31.09 0.05 -42.73
C GLN A 593 30.01 0.55 -43.70
N GLU A 594 29.24 -0.37 -44.28
CA GLU A 594 28.12 -0.04 -45.18
C GLU A 594 27.07 0.81 -44.46
N TYR A 595 26.73 0.47 -43.21
CA TYR A 595 25.77 1.26 -42.43
C TYR A 595 26.26 2.70 -42.20
N VAL A 596 27.53 2.87 -41.82
CA VAL A 596 28.13 4.19 -41.57
C VAL A 596 28.20 5.03 -42.84
N GLU A 597 28.44 4.41 -43.99
CA GLU A 597 28.46 5.08 -45.30
C GLU A 597 27.06 5.50 -45.78
N GLN A 598 26.03 4.71 -45.47
CA GLN A 598 24.65 4.93 -45.87
C GLN A 598 23.83 5.77 -44.86
N ALA A 599 24.38 6.08 -43.70
CA ALA A 599 23.68 6.79 -42.65
C ALA A 599 23.24 8.21 -43.10
N ASN A 600 21.93 8.46 -43.05
CA ASN A 600 21.24 9.66 -43.57
C ASN A 600 21.18 10.83 -42.55
N GLU A 601 20.42 11.88 -42.89
CA GLU A 601 20.19 13.08 -42.08
C GLU A 601 19.71 12.74 -40.65
N LEU A 602 20.37 13.36 -39.66
CA LEU A 602 20.17 13.07 -38.24
C LEU A 602 18.94 13.79 -37.68
N VAL A 603 18.16 13.11 -36.84
CA VAL A 603 17.10 13.75 -36.04
C VAL A 603 17.77 14.60 -34.96
N ASP A 604 17.47 15.89 -34.92
CA ASP A 604 17.91 16.77 -33.82
C ASP A 604 17.11 16.42 -32.55
N PRO A 605 17.73 15.89 -31.46
CA PRO A 605 17.00 15.57 -30.23
C PRO A 605 16.18 16.74 -29.67
N LYS A 606 16.55 17.99 -30.01
CA LYS A 606 15.79 19.19 -29.63
C LYS A 606 14.38 19.23 -30.23
N SER A 607 14.09 18.53 -31.34
CA SER A 607 12.74 18.49 -31.90
C SER A 607 11.77 17.61 -31.09
N LEU A 608 12.27 16.83 -30.13
CA LEU A 608 11.48 15.86 -29.36
C LEU A 608 11.21 16.30 -27.92
N ILE A 609 11.62 17.52 -27.53
CA ILE A 609 11.49 18.02 -26.14
C ILE A 609 10.33 19.02 -25.94
N THR A 610 9.39 19.09 -26.89
CA THR A 610 8.23 20.00 -26.84
C THR A 610 6.93 19.28 -26.48
N GLY A 611 7.02 18.08 -25.91
CA GLY A 611 5.91 17.17 -25.68
C GLY A 611 5.60 16.28 -26.88
N GLY A 612 5.12 15.06 -26.61
CA GLY A 612 4.84 14.05 -27.63
C GLY A 612 3.42 13.52 -27.58
N PRO A 613 3.09 12.49 -28.37
CA PRO A 613 1.79 11.82 -28.25
C PRO A 613 1.65 11.14 -26.88
N ALA A 614 0.50 11.32 -26.22
CA ALA A 614 0.17 10.65 -24.95
C ALA A 614 0.30 9.12 -25.03
N ASN A 615 1.07 8.52 -24.10
CA ASN A 615 1.16 7.07 -23.94
C ASN A 615 -0.09 6.50 -23.22
N TRP A 616 -0.72 7.32 -22.38
CA TRP A 616 -1.85 6.94 -21.54
C TRP A 616 -3.08 7.82 -21.80
N SER A 617 -3.55 7.84 -23.04
CA SER A 617 -4.66 8.69 -23.49
C SER A 617 -6.02 8.45 -22.81
N GLU A 618 -6.24 7.27 -22.22
CA GLU A 618 -7.54 6.86 -21.67
C GLU A 618 -7.87 7.51 -20.31
N VAL A 619 -9.14 7.88 -20.13
CA VAL A 619 -9.70 8.35 -18.85
C VAL A 619 -10.64 7.28 -18.31
N LEU A 620 -10.33 6.76 -17.11
CA LEU A 620 -11.13 5.75 -16.44
C LEU A 620 -12.19 6.41 -15.57
N ASN A 621 -13.40 5.89 -15.59
CA ASN A 621 -14.52 6.44 -14.82
C ASN A 621 -14.91 5.51 -13.68
N THR A 622 -15.08 6.05 -12.49
CA THR A 622 -15.54 5.32 -11.31
C THR A 622 -16.59 6.12 -10.53
N VAL A 623 -17.21 5.49 -9.53
CA VAL A 623 -18.19 6.11 -8.63
C VAL A 623 -17.75 5.93 -7.18
N GLY A 624 -17.80 6.96 -6.36
CA GLY A 624 -17.59 6.84 -4.92
C GLY A 624 -18.84 6.35 -4.20
N TYR A 625 -18.72 6.18 -2.88
CA TYR A 625 -19.77 5.73 -1.98
C TYR A 625 -19.77 6.64 -0.75
N PRO A 626 -20.80 7.48 -0.56
CA PRO A 626 -20.94 8.27 0.65
C PRO A 626 -21.05 7.37 1.89
N GLY A 627 -20.42 7.80 2.98
CA GLY A 627 -20.48 7.12 4.27
C GLY A 627 -21.91 7.07 4.81
N LEU A 628 -22.25 5.96 5.47
CA LEU A 628 -23.58 5.71 6.03
C LEU A 628 -23.75 6.32 7.44
N GLU A 629 -22.69 6.89 8.01
CA GLU A 629 -22.72 7.48 9.35
C GLU A 629 -23.71 8.66 9.42
N ARG A 630 -24.44 8.73 10.52
CA ARG A 630 -25.45 9.78 10.78
C ARG A 630 -24.96 10.88 11.72
N GLY A 631 -23.71 10.81 12.19
CA GLY A 631 -23.10 11.77 13.12
C GLY A 631 -22.55 13.01 12.42
N ALA A 632 -21.70 13.76 13.14
CA ALA A 632 -21.03 14.97 12.66
C ALA A 632 -20.14 14.77 11.43
N TYR A 633 -19.55 13.58 11.30
CA TYR A 633 -18.73 13.22 10.15
C TYR A 633 -19.19 11.87 9.56
N ALA A 634 -18.95 11.72 8.26
CA ALA A 634 -19.16 10.48 7.51
C ALA A 634 -17.91 10.15 6.69
N LEU A 635 -17.61 8.86 6.58
CA LEU A 635 -16.42 8.39 5.87
C LEU A 635 -16.80 7.90 4.47
N ASP A 636 -16.64 8.78 3.48
CA ASP A 636 -16.91 8.45 2.09
C ASP A 636 -15.73 7.67 1.48
N THR A 637 -16.03 6.76 0.55
CA THR A 637 -15.02 5.99 -0.19
C THR A 637 -15.00 6.43 -1.65
N LEU A 638 -13.85 6.85 -2.16
CA LEU A 638 -13.65 7.09 -3.58
C LEU A 638 -13.15 5.78 -4.20
N SER A 639 -13.95 5.18 -5.09
CA SER A 639 -13.51 3.92 -5.70
C SER A 639 -12.38 4.17 -6.69
N ILE A 640 -11.40 3.29 -6.64
CA ILE A 640 -10.29 3.23 -7.58
C ILE A 640 -10.64 2.27 -8.72
N PRO A 641 -10.06 2.43 -9.92
CA PRO A 641 -10.28 1.48 -11.02
C PRO A 641 -9.90 0.05 -10.62
N GLU A 642 -10.83 -0.90 -10.80
CA GLU A 642 -10.62 -2.32 -10.42
C GLU A 642 -9.55 -3.02 -11.27
N SER A 643 -9.46 -2.64 -12.54
CA SER A 643 -8.45 -3.09 -13.48
C SER A 643 -8.09 -1.96 -14.43
N THR A 644 -6.88 -2.06 -14.99
CA THR A 644 -6.40 -1.13 -16.01
C THR A 644 -5.74 -1.94 -17.10
N ARG A 645 -5.78 -1.45 -18.34
CA ARG A 645 -5.05 -2.08 -19.46
C ARG A 645 -3.53 -2.11 -19.23
N TRP A 646 -3.03 -1.25 -18.34
CA TRP A 646 -1.63 -1.11 -17.98
C TRP A 646 -1.21 -2.00 -16.81
N ASN A 647 -2.15 -2.78 -16.26
CA ASN A 647 -1.92 -3.61 -15.07
C ASN A 647 -1.31 -2.81 -13.91
N THR A 648 -1.74 -1.56 -13.75
CA THR A 648 -1.32 -0.71 -12.65
C THR A 648 -1.82 -1.26 -11.33
N TRP A 649 -0.93 -1.35 -10.34
CA TRP A 649 -1.29 -1.72 -8.97
C TRP A 649 -1.43 -0.47 -8.11
N PHE A 650 -2.67 -0.14 -7.72
CA PHE A 650 -3.04 1.08 -6.98
C PHE A 650 -2.67 1.06 -5.49
N ARG A 651 -1.42 0.71 -5.15
CA ARG A 651 -0.93 0.88 -3.77
C ARG A 651 -0.66 2.35 -3.50
N THR A 652 -1.70 3.07 -3.13
CA THR A 652 -1.71 4.53 -2.97
C THR A 652 -0.78 4.98 -1.84
N SER A 653 0.21 5.81 -2.17
CA SER A 653 1.29 6.19 -1.26
C SER A 653 1.24 7.66 -0.81
N ALA A 654 0.74 8.58 -1.64
CA ALA A 654 0.56 9.97 -1.26
C ALA A 654 -0.52 10.66 -2.10
N LEU A 655 -1.01 11.81 -1.61
CA LEU A 655 -1.97 12.64 -2.31
C LEU A 655 -1.69 14.14 -2.09
N ASP A 656 -2.06 14.98 -3.04
CA ASP A 656 -2.19 16.43 -2.89
C ASP A 656 -3.24 16.97 -3.87
N PHE A 657 -3.57 18.26 -3.81
CA PHE A 657 -4.61 18.87 -4.65
C PHE A 657 -4.09 20.02 -5.50
N PHE A 658 -4.60 20.11 -6.72
CA PHE A 658 -4.56 21.34 -7.51
C PHE A 658 -5.49 22.39 -6.88
N PRO A 659 -5.26 23.70 -7.15
CA PRO A 659 -6.14 24.77 -6.67
C PRO A 659 -7.61 24.62 -7.09
N ASP A 660 -7.88 23.96 -8.21
CA ASP A 660 -9.22 23.70 -8.73
C ASP A 660 -9.93 22.50 -8.06
N GLY A 661 -9.28 21.84 -7.11
CA GLY A 661 -9.82 20.68 -6.39
C GLY A 661 -9.61 19.33 -7.07
N ARG A 662 -8.95 19.27 -8.25
CA ARG A 662 -8.46 18.00 -8.79
C ARG A 662 -7.41 17.42 -7.85
N MET A 663 -7.48 16.11 -7.62
CA MET A 663 -6.55 15.39 -6.76
C MET A 663 -5.40 14.81 -7.58
N VAL A 664 -4.21 14.82 -7.03
CA VAL A 664 -3.04 14.06 -7.49
C VAL A 664 -2.83 12.90 -6.51
N ILE A 665 -2.58 11.69 -7.03
CA ILE A 665 -2.26 10.51 -6.24
C ILE A 665 -0.99 9.87 -6.78
N SER A 666 -0.07 9.50 -5.89
CA SER A 666 1.05 8.62 -6.22
C SER A 666 0.76 7.17 -5.81
N THR A 667 1.29 6.21 -6.57
CA THR A 667 1.35 4.80 -6.18
C THR A 667 2.78 4.43 -5.78
N HIS A 668 2.95 3.56 -4.78
CA HIS A 668 4.28 3.00 -4.44
C HIS A 668 4.96 2.34 -5.65
N GLY A 669 4.16 1.87 -6.63
CA GLY A 669 4.66 1.32 -7.88
C GLY A 669 5.34 2.31 -8.82
N GLY A 670 5.21 3.62 -8.63
CA GLY A 670 5.83 4.63 -9.50
C GLY A 670 4.89 5.36 -10.45
N ASP A 671 3.57 5.31 -10.22
CA ASP A 671 2.60 6.02 -11.06
C ASP A 671 2.09 7.27 -10.36
N ILE A 672 1.75 8.29 -11.16
CA ILE A 672 1.01 9.47 -10.75
C ILE A 672 -0.33 9.50 -11.50
N TRP A 673 -1.40 9.71 -10.76
CA TRP A 673 -2.76 9.81 -11.28
C TRP A 673 -3.35 11.17 -10.92
N THR A 674 -4.08 11.76 -11.85
CA THR A 674 -4.97 12.88 -11.57
C THR A 674 -6.41 12.39 -11.50
N VAL A 675 -7.17 12.91 -10.53
CA VAL A 675 -8.57 12.56 -10.30
C VAL A 675 -9.41 13.84 -10.32
N SER A 676 -10.40 13.88 -11.21
CA SER A 676 -11.35 14.98 -11.34
C SER A 676 -12.80 14.51 -11.16
N GLY A 677 -13.76 15.44 -11.14
CA GLY A 677 -15.17 15.13 -10.89
C GLY A 677 -15.46 14.75 -9.43
N ILE A 678 -14.62 15.21 -8.50
CA ILE A 678 -14.80 15.01 -7.07
C ILE A 678 -15.80 16.05 -6.58
N ASP A 679 -17.04 15.62 -6.34
CA ASP A 679 -18.10 16.44 -5.78
C ASP A 679 -18.71 15.78 -4.54
N GLN A 680 -19.83 16.31 -4.04
CA GLN A 680 -20.51 15.71 -2.89
C GLN A 680 -21.12 14.35 -3.21
N ASP A 681 -21.59 14.17 -4.45
CA ASP A 681 -22.27 12.97 -4.90
C ASP A 681 -21.31 11.86 -5.29
N LEU A 682 -20.07 12.14 -5.69
CA LEU A 682 -19.06 11.18 -6.14
C LEU A 682 -19.53 10.27 -7.30
N LEU A 683 -20.36 10.76 -8.22
CA LEU A 683 -20.91 9.92 -9.30
C LEU A 683 -20.07 9.88 -10.58
N ASN A 684 -19.07 10.74 -10.72
CA ASN A 684 -18.34 10.93 -11.98
C ASN A 684 -16.84 11.12 -11.74
N LEU A 685 -16.24 10.22 -10.96
CA LEU A 685 -14.80 10.27 -10.69
C LEU A 685 -14.04 9.88 -11.96
N LYS A 686 -13.16 10.76 -12.43
CA LYS A 686 -12.37 10.58 -13.65
C LYS A 686 -10.91 10.46 -13.32
N TRP A 687 -10.32 9.31 -13.62
CA TRP A 687 -8.92 8.98 -13.38
C TRP A 687 -8.13 9.06 -14.67
N LYS A 688 -7.11 9.91 -14.70
CA LYS A 688 -6.16 10.04 -15.81
C LYS A 688 -4.76 9.75 -15.28
N ARG A 689 -4.07 8.79 -15.90
CA ARG A 689 -2.66 8.51 -15.59
C ARG A 689 -1.83 9.66 -16.14
N PHE A 690 -1.09 10.32 -15.26
CA PHE A 690 -0.29 11.50 -15.57
C PHE A 690 1.18 11.15 -15.75
N ALA A 691 1.71 10.22 -14.95
CA ALA A 691 3.09 9.77 -15.06
C ALA A 691 3.26 8.30 -14.66
N GLY A 692 4.35 7.68 -15.12
CA GLY A 692 4.75 6.31 -14.82
C GLY A 692 6.27 6.20 -14.65
N GLY A 693 6.76 5.05 -14.19
CA GLY A 693 8.20 4.76 -14.14
C GLY A 693 9.00 5.47 -13.04
N LEU A 694 8.35 6.09 -12.04
CA LEU A 694 9.03 6.77 -10.93
C LEU A 694 9.56 5.79 -9.86
N TYR A 695 10.62 6.18 -9.17
CA TYR A 695 11.27 5.31 -8.18
C TYR A 695 10.62 5.41 -6.78
N GLU A 696 9.76 4.43 -6.45
CA GLU A 696 9.14 4.21 -5.12
C GLU A 696 8.61 5.50 -4.46
N PRO A 697 7.64 6.22 -5.08
CA PRO A 697 7.23 7.52 -4.59
C PRO A 697 6.38 7.41 -3.32
N PHE A 698 6.73 8.20 -2.30
CA PHE A 698 6.06 8.23 -0.98
C PHE A 698 5.73 9.65 -0.49
N GLY A 699 5.84 10.63 -1.38
CA GLY A 699 5.47 12.02 -1.16
C GLY A 699 5.10 12.69 -2.47
N VAL A 700 4.05 13.52 -2.44
CA VAL A 700 3.64 14.34 -3.58
C VAL A 700 3.21 15.71 -3.05
N LYS A 701 3.56 16.76 -3.79
CA LYS A 701 3.19 18.14 -3.48
C LYS A 701 2.86 18.89 -4.77
N VAL A 702 1.73 19.60 -4.80
CA VAL A 702 1.41 20.54 -5.88
C VAL A 702 1.83 21.94 -5.42
N VAL A 703 2.69 22.60 -6.20
CA VAL A 703 3.14 23.97 -5.98
C VAL A 703 2.94 24.73 -7.28
N ASP A 704 2.15 25.80 -7.24
CA ASP A 704 1.80 26.63 -8.40
C ASP A 704 1.30 25.81 -9.60
N GLY A 705 0.44 24.82 -9.33
CA GLY A 705 -0.11 23.92 -10.34
C GLY A 705 0.87 22.88 -10.89
N THR A 706 2.10 22.81 -10.38
CA THR A 706 3.13 21.86 -10.82
C THR A 706 3.27 20.73 -9.80
N ILE A 707 3.43 19.49 -10.29
CA ILE A 707 3.55 18.30 -9.43
C ILE A 707 5.03 18.02 -9.10
N TYR A 708 5.32 17.92 -7.80
CA TYR A 708 6.60 17.48 -7.26
C TYR A 708 6.43 16.14 -6.56
N VAL A 709 7.36 15.22 -6.77
CA VAL A 709 7.30 13.85 -6.25
C VAL A 709 8.59 13.51 -5.50
N THR A 710 8.45 13.03 -4.27
CA THR A 710 9.55 12.45 -3.51
C THR A 710 9.79 11.02 -3.99
N CYS A 711 10.87 10.80 -4.73
CA CYS A 711 11.39 9.49 -5.08
C CYS A 711 12.54 9.10 -4.14
N LYS A 712 12.92 7.83 -4.17
CA LYS A 712 14.01 7.31 -3.33
C LYS A 712 15.38 7.93 -3.65
N ASP A 713 15.58 8.34 -4.89
CA ASP A 713 16.84 8.85 -5.40
C ASP A 713 16.84 10.36 -5.69
N ARG A 714 15.68 11.03 -5.71
CA ARG A 714 15.56 12.47 -5.99
C ARG A 714 14.18 13.05 -5.65
N LEU A 715 14.08 14.37 -5.68
CA LEU A 715 12.81 15.05 -5.96
C LEU A 715 12.67 15.21 -7.47
N THR A 716 11.54 14.75 -8.01
CA THR A 716 11.20 14.85 -9.44
C THR A 716 10.12 15.91 -9.61
N ARG A 717 10.31 16.84 -10.56
CA ARG A 717 9.29 17.81 -10.99
C ARG A 717 8.74 17.37 -12.34
N LEU A 718 7.42 17.23 -12.44
CA LEU A 718 6.76 16.71 -13.63
C LEU A 718 6.11 17.85 -14.41
N HIS A 719 6.33 17.86 -15.73
CA HIS A 719 5.79 18.88 -16.63
C HIS A 719 5.00 18.22 -17.75
N ASP A 720 3.79 18.74 -17.98
CA ASP A 720 2.98 18.52 -19.17
C ASP A 720 3.26 19.70 -20.12
N LEU A 721 4.00 19.44 -21.20
CA LEU A 721 4.50 20.49 -22.09
C LEU A 721 3.51 20.82 -23.22
N ASN A 722 2.58 19.91 -23.50
CA ASN A 722 1.61 20.03 -24.58
C ASN A 722 0.14 20.16 -24.10
N ASN A 723 -0.10 20.09 -22.79
CA ASN A 723 -1.40 20.14 -22.10
C ASN A 723 -2.34 18.96 -22.42
N ASP A 724 -1.81 17.75 -22.65
CA ASP A 724 -2.62 16.55 -22.92
C ASP A 724 -2.99 15.74 -21.66
N GLY A 725 -2.57 16.21 -20.48
CA GLY A 725 -2.80 15.56 -19.19
C GLY A 725 -1.81 14.43 -18.89
N GLU A 726 -0.65 14.41 -19.53
CA GLU A 726 0.48 13.49 -19.29
C GLU A 726 1.79 14.29 -19.09
N ALA A 727 2.71 13.75 -18.28
CA ALA A 727 4.03 14.34 -18.10
C ALA A 727 4.95 13.99 -19.28
N ASP A 728 5.43 15.01 -19.99
CA ASP A 728 6.44 14.89 -21.04
C ASP A 728 7.86 15.02 -20.49
N PHE A 729 8.07 15.83 -19.45
CA PHE A 729 9.40 16.06 -18.88
C PHE A 729 9.46 15.69 -17.40
N TYR A 730 10.36 14.76 -17.09
CA TYR A 730 10.65 14.26 -15.75
C TYR A 730 11.93 14.93 -15.28
N GLU A 731 11.78 16.12 -14.72
CA GLU A 731 12.91 16.93 -14.29
C GLU A 731 13.52 16.39 -13.00
N SER A 732 14.83 16.26 -13.00
CA SER A 732 15.63 16.00 -11.80
C SER A 732 15.80 17.29 -10.99
N PHE A 733 14.74 17.71 -10.30
CA PHE A 733 14.71 18.97 -9.53
C PHE A 733 15.77 19.02 -8.42
N SER A 734 15.99 17.91 -7.70
CA SER A 734 17.07 17.78 -6.71
C SER A 734 17.45 16.31 -6.51
N ALA A 735 18.66 15.92 -6.91
CA ALA A 735 19.20 14.57 -6.70
C ALA A 735 19.52 14.30 -5.21
N ASP A 736 19.26 13.08 -4.74
CA ASP A 736 19.65 12.64 -3.40
C ASP A 736 21.15 12.31 -3.38
N THR A 737 21.87 12.93 -2.45
CA THR A 737 23.33 12.77 -2.34
C THR A 737 23.77 11.40 -1.80
N ASP A 738 22.84 10.57 -1.33
CA ASP A 738 23.15 9.22 -0.86
C ASP A 738 21.91 8.31 -0.91
N VAL A 739 21.85 7.46 -1.92
CA VAL A 739 20.73 6.55 -2.15
C VAL A 739 21.01 5.18 -1.52
N SER A 740 20.03 4.62 -0.82
CA SER A 740 20.22 3.36 -0.09
C SER A 740 20.06 2.15 -1.00
N ARG A 741 20.86 1.10 -0.74
CA ARG A 741 20.82 -0.21 -1.40
C ARG A 741 19.74 -1.16 -0.84
N PHE A 742 19.01 -0.71 0.18
CA PHE A 742 18.00 -1.52 0.85
C PHE A 742 16.60 -1.19 0.34
N PHE A 743 15.77 -2.21 0.15
CA PHE A 743 14.38 -2.02 -0.31
C PHE A 743 13.57 -1.16 0.67
N HIS A 744 13.73 -1.38 1.98
CA HIS A 744 12.94 -0.73 3.03
C HIS A 744 13.44 0.68 3.46
N ALA A 745 14.29 1.31 2.64
CA ALA A 745 14.85 2.64 2.91
C ALA A 745 14.16 3.70 2.06
N PHE A 746 12.96 4.10 2.47
CA PHE A 746 12.15 5.07 1.75
C PHE A 746 12.51 6.52 2.11
N ASN A 747 12.21 7.42 1.17
CA ASN A 747 12.09 8.85 1.40
C ASN A 747 10.59 9.16 1.52
N PHE A 748 10.16 9.65 2.68
CA PHE A 748 8.77 9.81 3.03
C PHE A 748 8.31 11.27 2.99
N ASP A 749 7.06 11.44 2.55
CA ASP A 749 6.30 12.68 2.54
C ASP A 749 6.91 13.78 1.67
N LEU A 750 6.17 14.87 1.51
CA LEU A 750 6.66 16.09 0.88
C LEU A 750 5.85 17.29 1.35
N HIS A 751 6.52 18.25 1.96
CA HIS A 751 5.92 19.50 2.43
C HIS A 751 6.74 20.71 1.99
N THR A 752 6.07 21.86 1.92
CA THR A 752 6.72 23.16 1.69
C THR A 752 6.48 24.10 2.86
N ASP A 753 7.49 24.91 3.18
CA ASP A 753 7.30 26.05 4.09
C ASP A 753 6.85 27.31 3.33
N THR A 754 6.52 28.37 4.07
CA THR A 754 6.12 29.68 3.51
C THR A 754 7.21 30.38 2.69
N GLN A 755 8.48 29.92 2.77
CA GLN A 755 9.58 30.43 1.94
C GLN A 755 9.76 29.58 0.66
N GLY A 756 8.94 28.56 0.44
CA GLY A 756 9.00 27.66 -0.71
C GLY A 756 10.06 26.55 -0.59
N ASN A 757 10.68 26.35 0.58
CA ASN A 757 11.61 25.24 0.76
C ASN A 757 10.85 23.93 0.86
N PHE A 758 11.41 22.85 0.32
CA PHE A 758 10.85 21.51 0.39
C PHE A 758 11.46 20.70 1.54
N TYR A 759 10.65 19.84 2.16
CA TYR A 759 11.06 18.95 3.24
C TYR A 759 10.55 17.53 3.03
N TYR A 760 11.39 16.55 3.31
CA TYR A 760 11.03 15.12 3.37
C TYR A 760 11.90 14.38 4.39
N ALA A 761 11.42 13.21 4.84
CA ALA A 761 12.09 12.42 5.87
C ALA A 761 12.74 11.15 5.28
N LYS A 762 13.95 10.80 5.73
CA LYS A 762 14.67 9.58 5.32
C LYS A 762 14.65 8.54 6.43
N CYS A 763 14.44 7.26 6.07
CA CYS A 763 14.61 6.14 6.99
C CYS A 763 16.01 6.11 7.65
N GLY A 764 16.05 5.72 8.92
CA GLY A 764 17.28 5.45 9.66
C GLY A 764 17.59 3.97 9.84
N GLN A 765 16.58 3.11 10.03
CA GLN A 765 16.76 1.67 10.06
C GLN A 765 16.68 1.07 8.66
N TYR A 766 17.31 -0.09 8.45
CA TYR A 766 17.30 -0.84 7.19
C TYR A 766 17.83 -0.03 6.01
N THR A 767 18.91 0.71 6.25
CA THR A 767 19.49 1.58 5.24
C THR A 767 21.01 1.48 5.20
N SER A 768 21.57 1.79 4.04
CA SER A 768 23.00 1.96 3.82
C SER A 768 23.43 3.42 3.79
N TYR A 769 22.57 4.38 4.18
CA TYR A 769 22.94 5.80 4.23
C TYR A 769 24.14 6.05 5.16
N ALA A 770 25.00 6.98 4.76
CA ALA A 770 26.09 7.54 5.55
C ALA A 770 25.58 8.34 6.75
N LEU A 771 24.46 9.05 6.57
CA LEU A 771 23.69 9.65 7.66
C LEU A 771 22.26 9.11 7.65
N PRO A 772 21.96 8.08 8.47
CA PRO A 772 20.63 7.52 8.56
C PRO A 772 19.69 8.40 9.40
N GLY A 773 18.40 8.41 9.03
CA GLY A 773 17.37 8.90 9.92
C GLY A 773 17.37 10.42 10.06
N ALA A 774 17.04 11.12 8.98
CA ALA A 774 17.16 12.57 8.91
C ALA A 774 15.99 13.21 8.16
N VAL A 775 15.68 14.45 8.52
CA VAL A 775 14.84 15.32 7.69
C VAL A 775 15.75 16.15 6.80
N ILE A 776 15.40 16.22 5.52
CA ILE A 776 16.14 16.94 4.50
C ILE A 776 15.37 18.20 4.15
N LYS A 777 16.08 19.33 4.10
CA LYS A 777 15.59 20.60 3.55
C LYS A 777 16.21 20.82 2.17
N VAL A 778 15.37 21.15 1.18
CA VAL A 778 15.77 21.52 -0.18
C VAL A 778 15.30 22.96 -0.46
N SER A 779 16.17 23.78 -1.05
CA SER A 779 15.83 25.17 -1.40
C SER A 779 14.72 25.25 -2.47
N PRO A 780 14.02 26.39 -2.61
CA PRO A 780 12.92 26.54 -3.57
C PRO A 780 13.35 26.35 -5.04
N ASP A 781 14.63 26.52 -5.33
CA ASP A 781 15.23 26.31 -6.65
C ASP A 781 15.82 24.90 -6.86
N GLY A 782 15.73 24.02 -5.85
CA GLY A 782 16.24 22.66 -5.89
C GLY A 782 17.76 22.52 -5.74
N LYS A 783 18.52 23.61 -5.71
CA LYS A 783 20.00 23.58 -5.82
C LYS A 783 20.74 23.31 -4.52
N GLN A 784 20.13 23.63 -3.37
CA GLN A 784 20.77 23.43 -2.07
C GLN A 784 20.01 22.39 -1.26
N ARG A 785 20.76 21.42 -0.73
CA ARG A 785 20.27 20.38 0.17
C ARG A 785 20.98 20.47 1.51
N LYS A 786 20.24 20.45 2.61
CA LYS A 786 20.79 20.47 3.98
C LYS A 786 20.06 19.48 4.87
N VAL A 787 20.80 18.85 5.78
CA VAL A 787 20.21 18.07 6.86
C VAL A 787 19.58 19.05 7.85
N TYR A 788 18.27 18.97 8.03
CA TYR A 788 17.53 19.82 8.95
C TYR A 788 17.65 19.31 10.38
N CYS A 789 17.38 18.03 10.62
CA CYS A 789 17.54 17.36 11.91
C CYS A 789 17.74 15.85 11.73
N THR A 790 18.08 15.13 12.81
CA THR A 790 18.44 13.70 12.78
C THR A 790 17.80 12.89 13.90
N GLY A 791 18.02 11.57 13.91
CA GLY A 791 17.59 10.69 15.00
C GLY A 791 16.23 10.05 14.77
N PHE A 792 15.89 9.72 13.52
CA PHE A 792 14.66 9.00 13.18
C PHE A 792 14.92 7.56 12.73
N ARG A 793 14.04 6.63 13.10
CA ARG A 793 14.14 5.21 12.76
C ARG A 793 13.43 4.91 11.43
N THR A 794 12.12 5.12 11.38
CA THR A 794 11.26 4.94 10.20
C THR A 794 10.20 6.06 10.21
N PRO A 795 10.59 7.30 9.88
CA PRO A 795 9.72 8.47 10.00
C PRO A 795 8.74 8.57 8.84
N ASN A 796 7.71 7.73 8.82
CA ASN A 796 6.75 7.69 7.70
C ASN A 796 5.95 8.98 7.59
N GLY A 797 5.68 9.68 8.69
CA GLY A 797 4.80 10.83 8.69
C GLY A 797 5.48 12.16 9.00
N MET A 798 5.09 13.20 8.26
CA MET A 798 5.49 14.57 8.53
C MET A 798 4.30 15.53 8.43
N GLY A 799 4.49 16.76 8.90
CA GLY A 799 3.52 17.84 8.73
C GLY A 799 4.16 19.20 9.01
N ILE A 800 3.54 20.27 8.52
CA ILE A 800 3.95 21.65 8.79
C ILE A 800 2.75 22.41 9.36
N LEU A 801 2.98 23.09 10.49
CA LEU A 801 2.01 23.98 11.13
C LEU A 801 1.98 25.35 10.43
N PRO A 802 0.92 26.15 10.63
CA PRO A 802 0.79 27.48 10.01
C PRO A 802 1.95 28.44 10.32
N ASP A 803 2.60 28.26 11.46
CA ASP A 803 3.75 29.05 11.91
C ASP A 803 5.11 28.52 11.39
N ASN A 804 5.09 27.58 10.44
CA ASN A 804 6.23 26.84 9.89
C ASN A 804 6.94 25.90 10.87
N ARG A 805 6.43 25.69 12.09
CA ARG A 805 6.94 24.59 12.91
C ARG A 805 6.61 23.27 12.22
N MET A 806 7.53 22.31 12.26
CA MET A 806 7.39 21.04 11.56
C MET A 806 7.20 19.91 12.56
N THR A 807 6.34 18.95 12.22
CA THR A 807 6.17 17.71 12.98
C THR A 807 6.73 16.54 12.20
N VAL A 808 7.33 15.59 12.91
CA VAL A 808 7.74 14.29 12.36
C VAL A 808 7.28 13.21 13.31
N SER A 809 6.57 12.23 12.79
CA SER A 809 6.27 11.01 13.53
C SER A 809 7.24 9.89 13.25
N ASP A 810 7.42 8.98 14.20
CA ASP A 810 8.32 7.85 14.08
C ASP A 810 7.75 6.61 14.76
N ASN A 811 8.13 5.43 14.28
CA ASN A 811 7.58 4.16 14.74
C ASN A 811 8.44 3.52 15.83
N GLN A 812 7.79 2.89 16.80
CA GLN A 812 8.45 2.05 17.80
C GLN A 812 9.41 1.03 17.18
N GLY A 813 10.57 0.86 17.79
CA GLY A 813 11.54 -0.18 17.48
C GLY A 813 12.87 0.05 18.18
N SER A 814 13.99 -0.37 17.59
CA SER A 814 15.32 -0.18 18.20
C SER A 814 15.59 1.30 18.49
N TRP A 815 15.97 1.64 19.73
CA TRP A 815 16.14 3.02 20.21
C TRP A 815 14.89 3.90 20.16
N MET A 816 13.73 3.34 19.83
CA MET A 816 12.47 4.06 19.74
C MET A 816 11.45 3.40 20.67
N PRO A 817 11.33 3.89 21.93
CA PRO A 817 10.61 3.18 22.99
C PRO A 817 9.14 2.92 22.68
N ALA A 818 8.49 3.90 22.04
CA ALA A 818 7.13 3.83 21.54
C ALA A 818 7.03 4.67 20.25
N SER A 819 5.90 4.57 19.54
CA SER A 819 5.62 5.50 18.43
C SER A 819 5.46 6.92 19.00
N LYS A 820 5.69 7.95 18.19
CA LYS A 820 5.68 9.33 18.69
C LYS A 820 5.44 10.36 17.59
N ILE A 821 5.14 11.58 18.00
CA ILE A 821 5.19 12.78 17.15
C ILE A 821 6.11 13.80 17.82
N SER A 822 7.08 14.30 17.07
CA SER A 822 8.05 15.29 17.54
C SER A 822 7.84 16.61 16.82
N LEU A 823 7.90 17.72 17.55
CA LEU A 823 8.01 19.06 16.97
C LEU A 823 9.49 19.33 16.71
N VAL A 824 9.88 19.44 15.44
CA VAL A 824 11.28 19.37 15.04
C VAL A 824 11.95 20.73 14.83
N LYS A 825 13.20 20.85 15.27
CA LYS A 825 14.02 22.07 15.17
C LYS A 825 15.33 21.81 14.41
N PRO A 826 15.94 22.85 13.81
CA PRO A 826 17.23 22.70 13.14
C PRO A 826 18.29 22.13 14.08
N GLY A 827 19.04 21.13 13.62
CA GLY A 827 20.09 20.45 14.38
C GLY A 827 19.60 19.51 15.50
N GLY A 828 18.28 19.35 15.69
CA GLY A 828 17.72 18.46 16.72
C GLY A 828 18.06 16.99 16.51
N PHE A 829 18.07 16.23 17.61
CA PHE A 829 18.28 14.78 17.61
C PHE A 829 17.12 14.07 18.31
N TYR A 830 16.39 13.24 17.57
CA TYR A 830 15.13 12.63 18.01
C TYR A 830 15.28 11.16 18.43
N GLY A 831 16.46 10.73 18.87
CA GLY A 831 16.59 9.52 19.69
C GLY A 831 16.95 8.23 18.95
N TYR A 832 16.72 8.09 17.65
CA TYR A 832 17.24 6.91 16.93
C TYR A 832 18.77 6.95 16.90
N VAL A 833 19.41 5.95 17.51
CA VAL A 833 20.84 5.73 17.36
C VAL A 833 21.02 4.57 16.40
N GLN A 834 21.90 4.75 15.44
CA GLN A 834 22.14 3.73 14.45
C GLN A 834 22.84 2.51 15.07
N THR A 835 22.10 1.41 15.21
CA THR A 835 22.63 0.10 15.61
C THR A 835 22.09 -0.97 14.69
N HIS A 836 22.95 -1.63 13.90
CA HIS A 836 22.57 -2.82 13.13
C HIS A 836 22.88 -4.08 13.95
N SER A 837 21.85 -4.88 14.27
CA SER A 837 21.95 -6.07 15.12
C SER A 837 22.54 -7.32 14.43
N GLY A 838 23.07 -7.21 13.21
CA GLY A 838 23.42 -8.39 12.38
C GLY A 838 24.89 -8.57 12.00
N GLY A 839 25.76 -7.57 12.17
CA GLY A 839 27.23 -7.68 12.13
C GLY A 839 27.97 -8.31 10.93
N LYS A 840 27.34 -9.00 9.96
CA LYS A 840 28.08 -9.92 9.09
C LYS A 840 27.97 -9.81 7.58
N ASN A 841 27.14 -8.96 6.97
CA ASN A 841 27.17 -8.84 5.51
C ASN A 841 27.29 -7.37 5.03
N TRP A 842 28.19 -7.20 4.04
CA TRP A 842 28.26 -6.14 3.00
C TRP A 842 29.28 -4.98 3.15
N ALA A 843 30.21 -4.93 2.17
CA ALA A 843 30.76 -3.75 1.48
C ALA A 843 31.41 -4.25 0.15
N PRO A 844 31.32 -3.49 -0.96
CA PRO A 844 32.21 -2.34 -1.17
C PRO A 844 31.49 -1.16 -1.88
N ASP A 845 31.46 0.07 -1.41
CA ASP A 845 31.95 0.68 -0.18
C ASP A 845 31.22 2.01 0.11
N GLY A 846 29.90 2.07 -0.09
CA GLY A 846 29.08 3.11 0.53
C GLY A 846 28.90 2.96 2.05
N GLY A 847 30.01 3.17 2.75
CA GLY A 847 30.11 3.37 4.19
C GLY A 847 29.69 2.17 5.03
N ARG A 848 30.65 1.34 5.45
CA ARG A 848 30.47 0.56 6.67
C ARG A 848 30.46 1.55 7.83
N ILE A 849 29.31 1.75 8.45
CA ILE A 849 29.29 2.41 9.76
C ILE A 849 29.77 1.37 10.78
N ASP A 850 30.98 1.60 11.29
CA ASP A 850 31.51 0.79 12.39
C ASP A 850 30.71 1.11 13.65
N HIS A 851 29.63 0.34 13.86
CA HIS A 851 28.72 0.50 15.00
C HIS A 851 29.43 0.43 16.35
N ARG A 852 30.61 -0.20 16.43
CA ARG A 852 31.44 -0.20 17.65
C ARG A 852 32.00 1.18 17.97
N LYS A 853 32.01 2.10 16.99
CA LYS A 853 32.43 3.49 17.13
C LYS A 853 31.26 4.47 17.26
N VAL A 854 30.01 4.02 17.07
CA VAL A 854 28.84 4.88 17.24
C VAL A 854 28.59 5.03 18.74
N VAL A 855 28.92 6.20 19.27
CA VAL A 855 28.64 6.55 20.67
C VAL A 855 27.26 7.21 20.74
N PRO A 856 26.26 6.59 21.41
CA PRO A 856 24.95 7.20 21.56
C PRO A 856 25.05 8.52 22.33
N PRO A 857 24.31 9.58 21.95
CA PRO A 857 24.18 10.78 22.77
C PRO A 857 23.65 10.44 24.17
N LYS A 858 23.95 11.28 25.17
CA LYS A 858 23.44 11.08 26.55
C LYS A 858 21.94 11.38 26.69
N LYS A 859 21.39 12.21 25.79
CA LYS A 859 20.00 12.65 25.78
C LYS A 859 19.56 12.91 24.34
N PHE A 860 18.25 13.00 24.13
CA PHE A 860 17.63 13.36 22.86
C PHE A 860 16.44 14.31 23.11
N ASP A 861 16.05 15.06 22.08
CA ASP A 861 14.91 15.98 22.11
C ASP A 861 13.60 15.19 22.28
N GLN A 862 12.81 15.55 23.31
CA GLN A 862 11.59 14.83 23.63
C GLN A 862 10.49 15.10 22.59
N PRO A 863 9.65 14.09 22.26
CA PRO A 863 8.49 14.31 21.41
C PRO A 863 7.41 15.11 22.14
N ILE A 864 6.50 15.71 21.37
CA ILE A 864 5.32 16.37 21.95
C ILE A 864 4.29 15.35 22.45
N ILE A 865 4.28 14.14 21.87
CA ILE A 865 3.42 13.04 22.28
C ILE A 865 4.10 11.69 22.02
N TRP A 866 4.08 10.82 23.01
CA TRP A 866 4.30 9.38 22.87
C TRP A 866 2.98 8.67 22.60
N MET A 867 3.03 7.57 21.86
CA MET A 867 1.87 6.77 21.50
C MET A 867 2.21 5.29 21.72
N PRO A 868 1.51 4.60 22.65
CA PRO A 868 1.74 3.18 22.89
C PRO A 868 1.40 2.34 21.67
N GLN A 869 2.06 1.20 21.48
CA GLN A 869 1.85 0.31 20.33
C GLN A 869 0.39 -0.15 20.16
N SER A 870 -0.35 -0.31 21.26
CA SER A 870 -1.77 -0.67 21.22
C SER A 870 -2.63 0.45 20.63
N PHE A 871 -2.22 1.70 20.83
CA PHE A 871 -2.88 2.90 20.32
C PHE A 871 -2.42 3.20 18.89
N ASP A 872 -1.11 3.33 18.64
CA ASP A 872 -0.54 3.42 17.30
C ASP A 872 0.79 2.66 17.17
N ASN A 873 0.79 1.60 16.37
CA ASN A 873 1.97 0.77 16.12
C ASN A 873 2.82 1.21 14.92
N SER A 874 2.26 2.05 14.03
CA SER A 874 2.97 2.55 12.85
C SER A 874 2.33 3.88 12.44
N SER A 875 3.03 4.96 12.72
CA SER A 875 2.56 6.31 12.53
C SER A 875 2.59 6.72 11.05
N GLY A 876 1.66 7.60 10.69
CA GLY A 876 1.56 8.27 9.39
C GLY A 876 1.71 9.79 9.51
N GLY A 877 1.44 10.54 8.44
CA GLY A 877 1.58 11.99 8.36
C GLY A 877 0.70 12.79 9.32
N GLN A 878 1.04 14.06 9.47
CA GLN A 878 0.27 15.07 10.21
C GLN A 878 -0.30 16.11 9.26
N LEU A 879 -1.49 16.62 9.58
CA LEU A 879 -2.19 17.62 8.78
C LEU A 879 -2.76 18.70 9.70
N TRP A 880 -2.34 19.95 9.51
CA TRP A 880 -3.08 21.07 10.06
C TRP A 880 -4.30 21.35 9.19
N ILE A 881 -5.45 21.58 9.81
CA ILE A 881 -6.68 21.98 9.12
C ILE A 881 -7.28 23.20 9.81
N ASP A 882 -7.46 24.27 9.04
CA ASP A 882 -8.05 25.54 9.45
C ASP A 882 -9.26 25.95 8.59
N ASP A 883 -9.63 25.11 7.61
CA ASP A 883 -10.81 25.35 6.80
C ASP A 883 -12.09 25.20 7.66
N PRO A 884 -12.91 26.26 7.81
CA PRO A 884 -14.09 26.22 8.67
C PRO A 884 -15.20 25.30 8.13
N ARG A 885 -15.17 24.96 6.82
CA ARG A 885 -16.14 24.03 6.21
C ARG A 885 -15.98 22.60 6.73
N TRP A 886 -14.88 22.30 7.39
CA TRP A 886 -14.65 21.02 8.05
C TRP A 886 -15.23 20.95 9.47
N GLY A 887 -15.91 21.99 9.94
CA GLY A 887 -16.71 21.96 11.15
C GLY A 887 -15.89 22.00 12.45
N PRO A 888 -16.39 21.38 13.54
CA PRO A 888 -15.85 21.58 14.91
C PRO A 888 -14.37 21.23 15.12
N LEU A 889 -13.80 20.36 14.28
CA LEU A 889 -12.38 19.98 14.36
C LEU A 889 -11.44 20.91 13.58
N SER A 890 -11.96 21.98 12.96
CA SER A 890 -11.14 23.01 12.34
C SER A 890 -10.26 23.74 13.38
N GLY A 891 -9.08 24.19 12.96
CA GLY A 891 -8.03 24.77 13.81
C GLY A 891 -7.21 23.74 14.59
N ARG A 892 -7.08 22.50 14.08
CA ARG A 892 -6.41 21.40 14.80
C ARG A 892 -5.34 20.73 13.96
N LEU A 893 -4.37 20.14 14.68
CA LEU A 893 -3.41 19.21 14.11
C LEU A 893 -3.99 17.79 14.14
N LEU A 894 -4.11 17.17 12.98
CA LEU A 894 -4.50 15.78 12.82
C LEU A 894 -3.27 14.88 12.68
N HIS A 895 -3.44 13.61 13.04
CA HIS A 895 -2.45 12.57 12.82
C HIS A 895 -3.10 11.35 12.16
N THR A 896 -2.41 10.75 11.20
CA THR A 896 -2.83 9.50 10.54
C THR A 896 -2.03 8.32 11.09
N SER A 897 -2.64 7.13 11.20
CA SER A 897 -1.95 5.88 11.54
C SER A 897 -1.92 4.94 10.34
N PHE A 898 -0.72 4.60 9.88
CA PHE A 898 -0.50 3.54 8.91
C PHE A 898 -0.90 2.19 9.50
N GLY A 899 -0.53 1.95 10.76
CA GLY A 899 -0.68 0.64 11.39
C GLY A 899 -2.13 0.29 11.73
N LYS A 900 -2.93 1.31 12.03
CA LYS A 900 -4.33 1.14 12.42
C LYS A 900 -5.31 1.64 11.38
N GLY A 901 -4.94 2.48 10.41
CA GLY A 901 -5.93 3.15 9.55
C GLY A 901 -6.87 4.04 10.37
N TRP A 902 -6.32 4.73 11.37
CA TRP A 902 -7.06 5.65 12.25
C TRP A 902 -6.62 7.09 12.03
N LEU A 903 -7.53 8.01 12.33
CA LEU A 903 -7.27 9.44 12.35
C LEU A 903 -7.41 9.95 13.79
N TYR A 904 -6.53 10.84 14.20
CA TYR A 904 -6.51 11.45 15.53
C TYR A 904 -6.50 12.97 15.41
N TYR A 905 -6.88 13.66 16.47
CA TYR A 905 -6.64 15.10 16.62
C TYR A 905 -5.83 15.36 17.89
N LEU A 906 -4.99 16.40 17.83
CA LEU A 906 -4.10 16.82 18.90
C LEU A 906 -4.53 18.16 19.50
N MET A 907 -4.21 18.32 20.79
CA MET A 907 -4.29 19.56 21.54
C MET A 907 -2.89 19.91 22.01
N LEU A 908 -2.32 20.98 21.44
CA LEU A 908 -0.95 21.42 21.74
C LEU A 908 -0.95 22.36 22.95
N GLN A 909 0.08 22.24 23.77
CA GLN A 909 0.40 23.16 24.86
C GLN A 909 1.88 23.54 24.76
N ASP A 910 2.14 24.84 24.62
CA ASP A 910 3.48 25.41 24.62
C ASP A 910 3.78 26.01 26.01
N LEU A 911 4.84 25.54 26.66
CA LEU A 911 5.32 25.96 27.99
C LEU A 911 6.75 26.52 27.88
N ASN A 912 6.88 27.84 27.66
CA ASN A 912 8.17 28.47 27.37
C ASN A 912 8.93 27.70 26.26
N ASP A 913 10.04 27.05 26.59
CA ASP A 913 10.89 26.28 25.66
C ASP A 913 10.44 24.82 25.42
N VAL A 914 9.34 24.38 26.04
CA VAL A 914 8.87 22.99 26.02
C VAL A 914 7.46 22.91 25.42
N SER A 915 7.31 22.14 24.34
CA SER A 915 6.00 21.80 23.79
C SER A 915 5.57 20.40 24.22
N GLN A 916 4.27 20.21 24.42
CA GLN A 916 3.66 18.93 24.72
C GLN A 916 2.24 18.87 24.17
N ALA A 917 1.65 17.68 24.12
CA ALA A 917 0.32 17.52 23.54
C ALA A 917 -0.49 16.41 24.21
N ALA A 918 -1.81 16.53 24.09
CA ALA A 918 -2.74 15.43 24.23
C ALA A 918 -3.26 15.00 22.84
N ILE A 919 -3.63 13.73 22.70
CA ILE A 919 -4.13 13.12 21.47
C ILE A 919 -5.35 12.25 21.75
N ILE A 920 -6.32 12.30 20.84
CA ILE A 920 -7.57 11.54 20.90
C ILE A 920 -7.85 10.92 19.53
N LYS A 921 -8.29 9.66 19.51
CA LYS A 921 -8.69 8.93 18.30
C LYS A 921 -10.09 9.35 17.85
N LEU A 922 -10.24 9.71 16.58
CA LEU A 922 -11.57 9.88 16.00
C LEU A 922 -12.24 8.51 15.80
N PRO A 923 -13.58 8.41 15.90
CA PRO A 923 -14.29 7.15 15.87
C PRO A 923 -14.56 6.63 14.45
N PHE A 924 -13.53 6.68 13.60
CA PHE A 924 -13.57 6.23 12.23
C PHE A 924 -12.45 5.24 11.96
N ASP A 925 -12.78 4.27 11.12
CA ASP A 925 -11.90 3.19 10.73
C ASP A 925 -11.76 3.22 9.21
N PHE A 926 -10.63 3.74 8.73
CA PHE A 926 -10.32 3.74 7.32
C PHE A 926 -10.13 2.31 6.81
N SER A 927 -10.41 2.06 5.54
CA SER A 927 -10.29 0.73 4.94
C SER A 927 -8.82 0.32 4.71
N THR A 928 -7.89 1.27 4.77
CA THR A 928 -6.45 1.07 4.52
C THR A 928 -5.59 1.71 5.60
N GLY A 929 -4.30 1.36 5.65
CA GLY A 929 -3.31 1.98 6.52
C GLY A 929 -2.99 3.40 6.08
N ILE A 930 -3.79 4.38 6.51
CA ILE A 930 -3.64 5.76 6.09
C ILE A 930 -2.35 6.37 6.61
N HIS A 931 -1.53 6.90 5.70
CA HIS A 931 -0.28 7.57 6.04
C HIS A 931 -0.15 8.98 5.49
N ARG A 932 -1.08 9.41 4.63
CA ARG A 932 -1.09 10.75 4.05
C ARG A 932 -2.52 11.27 4.03
N ALA A 933 -2.70 12.51 4.46
CA ALA A 933 -3.96 13.23 4.37
C ALA A 933 -3.72 14.66 3.91
N ARG A 934 -4.68 15.22 3.16
CA ARG A 934 -4.70 16.64 2.74
C ARG A 934 -6.13 17.17 2.73
N VAL A 935 -6.25 18.48 2.78
CA VAL A 935 -7.53 19.20 2.61
C VAL A 935 -7.73 19.47 1.12
N ASN A 936 -8.92 19.17 0.59
CA ASN A 936 -9.27 19.58 -0.76
C ASN A 936 -9.69 21.06 -0.75
N PRO A 937 -9.01 21.96 -1.49
CA PRO A 937 -9.33 23.39 -1.49
C PRO A 937 -10.75 23.68 -2.00
N ALA A 938 -11.31 22.82 -2.87
CA ALA A 938 -12.63 23.04 -3.45
C ALA A 938 -13.77 22.83 -2.43
N ASP A 939 -13.69 21.82 -1.57
CA ASP A 939 -14.78 21.47 -0.63
C ASP A 939 -14.43 21.61 0.87
N GLY A 940 -13.17 21.84 1.20
CA GLY A 940 -12.66 22.00 2.56
C GLY A 940 -12.65 20.70 3.37
N GLN A 941 -12.82 19.53 2.73
CA GLN A 941 -12.89 18.24 3.41
C GLN A 941 -11.53 17.54 3.46
N VAL A 942 -11.36 16.61 4.40
CA VAL A 942 -10.11 15.85 4.59
C VAL A 942 -10.16 14.56 3.78
N TYR A 943 -9.14 14.36 2.95
CA TYR A 943 -8.93 13.14 2.18
C TYR A 943 -7.70 12.42 2.69
N ALA A 944 -7.73 11.09 2.72
CA ALA A 944 -6.61 10.26 3.11
C ALA A 944 -6.40 9.09 2.16
N VAL A 945 -5.14 8.72 1.97
CA VAL A 945 -4.70 7.53 1.24
C VAL A 945 -3.75 6.68 2.07
N GLY A 946 -3.66 5.40 1.71
CA GLY A 946 -2.83 4.44 2.40
C GLY A 946 -2.65 3.13 1.65
N LEU A 947 -1.91 2.24 2.30
CA LEU A 947 -1.69 0.85 1.91
C LEU A 947 -1.45 0.02 3.19
N ASP A 948 -1.25 -1.30 3.09
CA ASP A 948 -1.04 -2.17 4.26
C ASP A 948 0.37 -2.76 4.29
N GLY A 949 0.94 -3.10 3.13
CA GLY A 949 2.36 -3.44 2.90
C GLY A 949 3.11 -4.15 4.05
N TRP A 950 3.72 -3.37 4.94
CA TRP A 950 4.63 -3.81 6.01
C TRP A 950 4.06 -3.71 7.43
N ASN A 951 2.74 -3.76 7.57
CA ASN A 951 2.04 -3.53 8.84
C ASN A 951 2.04 -4.73 9.82
N GLY A 952 3.23 -5.14 10.28
CA GLY A 952 3.35 -6.16 11.33
C GLY A 952 2.70 -5.71 12.65
N GLY A 953 1.73 -6.46 13.16
CA GLY A 953 1.03 -6.14 14.41
C GLY A 953 -0.01 -5.01 14.31
N GLY A 954 -0.37 -4.59 13.10
CA GLY A 954 -1.41 -3.59 12.83
C GLY A 954 -2.84 -4.09 13.01
N ARG A 955 -3.81 -3.20 12.75
CA ARG A 955 -5.23 -3.59 12.70
C ARG A 955 -5.44 -4.57 11.55
N ARG A 956 -6.06 -5.71 11.85
CA ARG A 956 -6.35 -6.75 10.84
C ARG A 956 -7.38 -6.24 9.82
N GLY A 957 -7.23 -6.65 8.56
CA GLY A 957 -8.22 -6.41 7.50
C GLY A 957 -8.05 -5.10 6.71
N LEU A 958 -6.93 -4.39 6.87
CA LEU A 958 -6.62 -3.23 6.05
C LEU A 958 -6.32 -3.65 4.60
N LEU A 959 -6.80 -2.85 3.66
CA LEU A 959 -6.56 -2.99 2.24
C LEU A 959 -5.20 -2.39 1.87
N ASP A 960 -4.52 -2.99 0.88
CA ASP A 960 -3.25 -2.48 0.36
C ASP A 960 -3.41 -1.28 -0.60
N GLN A 961 -4.59 -0.65 -0.58
CA GLN A 961 -5.01 0.46 -1.42
C GLN A 961 -6.20 1.18 -0.79
N GLY A 962 -6.34 2.48 -1.01
CA GLY A 962 -7.58 3.17 -0.65
C GLY A 962 -7.50 4.68 -0.75
N VAL A 963 -8.66 5.28 -1.08
CA VAL A 963 -8.87 6.72 -1.06
C VAL A 963 -10.20 7.00 -0.37
N GLN A 964 -10.16 7.73 0.74
CA GLN A 964 -11.37 8.04 1.51
C GLN A 964 -11.41 9.50 1.92
N ARG A 965 -12.63 10.05 1.99
CA ARG A 965 -12.92 11.41 2.43
C ARG A 965 -13.65 11.37 3.76
N LEU A 966 -13.08 12.01 4.79
CA LEU A 966 -13.80 12.28 6.03
C LEU A 966 -14.52 13.63 5.89
N ARG A 967 -15.83 13.55 5.66
CA ARG A 967 -16.67 14.71 5.34
C ARG A 967 -17.49 15.14 6.55
N TYR A 968 -17.48 16.44 6.82
CA TYR A 968 -18.39 17.06 7.77
C TYR A 968 -19.83 17.06 7.22
N THR A 969 -20.79 16.64 8.03
CA THR A 969 -22.19 16.47 7.61
C THR A 969 -23.08 17.65 7.97
N GLY A 970 -22.53 18.68 8.63
CA GLY A 970 -23.29 19.82 9.17
C GLY A 970 -23.89 19.57 10.56
N LYS A 971 -23.73 18.36 11.13
CA LYS A 971 -24.24 18.02 12.46
C LYS A 971 -23.25 18.39 13.57
N PRO A 972 -23.70 18.71 14.80
CA PRO A 972 -22.80 19.01 15.90
C PRO A 972 -21.99 17.78 16.32
N LEU A 973 -20.76 18.01 16.80
CA LEU A 973 -19.90 16.99 17.41
C LEU A 973 -19.68 17.37 18.87
N SER A 974 -20.11 16.54 19.83
CA SER A 974 -19.68 16.67 21.22
C SER A 974 -18.24 16.14 21.35
N MET A 975 -17.32 16.96 21.85
CA MET A 975 -15.90 16.59 21.91
C MET A 975 -15.13 17.32 23.01
N VAL A 976 -13.98 16.76 23.36
CA VAL A 976 -12.92 17.46 24.09
C VAL A 976 -12.26 18.45 23.13
N THR A 977 -12.25 19.72 23.51
CA THR A 977 -11.65 20.81 22.73
C THR A 977 -10.28 21.22 23.23
N ASP A 978 -9.91 20.95 24.47
CA ASP A 978 -8.59 21.36 24.95
C ASP A 978 -8.15 20.54 26.16
N CYS A 979 -6.84 20.33 26.26
CA CYS A 979 -6.19 19.65 27.38
C CYS A 979 -4.95 20.46 27.78
N GLN A 980 -4.95 21.01 28.99
CA GLN A 980 -3.88 21.86 29.49
C GLN A 980 -3.36 21.35 30.84
N VAL A 981 -2.03 21.17 30.94
CA VAL A 981 -1.37 20.87 32.21
C VAL A 981 -1.25 22.17 32.98
N GLU A 982 -1.73 22.18 34.21
CA GLU A 982 -1.63 23.29 35.15
C GLU A 982 -0.69 22.90 36.30
N SER A 983 -0.31 23.87 37.14
CA SER A 983 0.68 23.66 38.21
C SER A 983 0.28 22.59 39.24
N ASP A 984 -1.02 22.38 39.44
CA ASP A 984 -1.61 21.48 40.45
C ASP A 984 -2.60 20.48 39.83
N GLY A 985 -2.64 20.32 38.50
CA GLY A 985 -3.64 19.45 37.88
C GLY A 985 -3.72 19.44 36.36
N LEU A 986 -4.77 18.79 35.88
CA LEU A 986 -5.07 18.61 34.46
C LEU A 986 -6.42 19.26 34.15
N ARG A 987 -6.45 20.23 33.23
CA ARG A 987 -7.70 20.86 32.76
C ARG A 987 -8.12 20.27 31.42
N ILE A 988 -9.38 19.85 31.34
CA ILE A 988 -10.02 19.36 30.12
C ILE A 988 -11.19 20.28 29.78
N LYS A 989 -11.26 20.76 28.54
CA LYS A 989 -12.34 21.63 28.03
C LYS A 989 -13.21 20.88 27.03
N PHE A 990 -14.52 21.13 27.05
CA PHE A 990 -15.53 20.55 26.18
C PHE A 990 -16.25 21.65 25.40
N ASN A 991 -16.88 21.33 24.27
CA ASN A 991 -17.72 22.29 23.55
C ASN A 991 -19.20 22.32 24.00
N PHE A 992 -19.58 21.42 24.90
CA PHE A 992 -20.92 21.26 25.45
C PHE A 992 -20.88 21.34 26.99
N PRO A 993 -21.97 21.78 27.64
CA PRO A 993 -22.08 21.78 29.10
C PRO A 993 -22.20 20.35 29.65
N LEU A 994 -21.59 20.11 30.81
CA LEU A 994 -21.60 18.82 31.50
C LEU A 994 -22.60 18.83 32.66
N ASP A 995 -23.14 17.64 33.00
CA ASP A 995 -23.86 17.44 34.25
C ASP A 995 -22.91 17.67 35.45
N PRO A 996 -23.23 18.59 36.38
CA PRO A 996 -22.35 18.91 37.51
C PRO A 996 -22.11 17.74 38.48
N ALA A 997 -23.10 16.88 38.70
CA ALA A 997 -22.98 15.77 39.63
C ALA A 997 -22.05 14.68 39.08
N VAL A 998 -22.15 14.38 37.78
CA VAL A 998 -21.28 13.41 37.11
C VAL A 998 -19.86 13.99 36.91
N ALA A 999 -19.73 15.27 36.52
CA ALA A 999 -18.45 15.89 36.24
C ALA A 999 -17.59 16.17 37.49
N THR A 1000 -18.20 16.32 38.66
CA THR A 1000 -17.45 16.49 39.93
C THR A 1000 -17.18 15.17 40.66
N ASN A 1001 -17.75 14.06 40.18
CA ASN A 1001 -17.49 12.73 40.73
C ASN A 1001 -16.14 12.17 40.22
N LEU A 1002 -15.23 11.85 41.14
CA LEU A 1002 -13.92 11.27 40.80
C LEU A 1002 -14.02 9.88 40.16
N GLU A 1003 -15.07 9.12 40.41
CA GLU A 1003 -15.29 7.80 39.78
C GLU A 1003 -15.58 7.89 38.27
N SER A 1004 -15.93 9.08 37.78
CA SER A 1004 -16.08 9.37 36.36
C SER A 1004 -14.76 9.37 35.59
N TYR A 1005 -13.62 9.33 36.31
CA TYR A 1005 -12.28 9.45 35.76
C TYR A 1005 -11.38 8.29 36.20
N LEU A 1006 -10.70 7.67 35.22
CA LEU A 1006 -9.61 6.73 35.46
C LEU A 1006 -8.35 7.28 34.80
N ALA A 1007 -7.36 7.64 35.61
CA ALA A 1007 -6.09 8.18 35.14
C ALA A 1007 -4.93 7.26 35.54
N GLU A 1008 -4.12 6.87 34.56
CA GLU A 1008 -2.89 6.08 34.74
C GLU A 1008 -1.71 6.82 34.12
N HIS A 1009 -0.49 6.57 34.62
CA HIS A 1009 0.74 7.11 34.04
C HIS A 1009 1.92 6.12 34.03
N TRP A 1010 2.86 6.34 33.11
CA TRP A 1010 4.08 5.55 32.97
C TRP A 1010 5.17 6.27 32.17
N ASN A 1011 6.42 5.81 32.36
CA ASN A 1011 7.58 6.20 31.59
C ASN A 1011 8.07 5.06 30.69
N TYR A 1012 8.89 5.43 29.72
CA TYR A 1012 9.61 4.52 28.84
C TYR A 1012 11.11 4.65 29.06
N HIS A 1013 11.84 3.57 28.77
CA HIS A 1013 13.30 3.57 28.79
C HIS A 1013 13.87 3.69 27.37
N TRP A 1014 14.71 4.69 27.15
CA TRP A 1014 15.44 4.87 25.89
C TRP A 1014 16.71 4.03 25.88
N ARG A 1015 16.69 2.92 25.13
CA ARG A 1015 17.75 1.90 25.09
C ARG A 1015 17.85 1.27 23.69
N PRO A 1016 18.93 0.54 23.35
CA PRO A 1016 19.07 -0.14 22.05
C PRO A 1016 17.99 -1.20 21.75
N ALA A 1017 17.28 -1.68 22.77
CA ALA A 1017 16.23 -2.68 22.64
C ALA A 1017 15.09 -2.23 21.70
N TYR A 1018 14.36 -3.19 21.17
CA TYR A 1018 13.19 -2.91 20.34
C TYR A 1018 12.00 -2.51 21.22
N GLY A 1019 11.62 -1.24 21.17
CA GLY A 1019 10.59 -0.68 22.04
C GLY A 1019 11.00 -0.63 23.51
N SER A 1020 10.04 -0.33 24.37
CA SER A 1020 10.20 -0.34 25.82
C SER A 1020 8.93 -0.88 26.47
N ASP A 1021 9.10 -1.62 27.55
CA ASP A 1021 8.00 -1.83 28.50
C ASP A 1021 7.57 -0.50 29.12
N MET A 1022 6.40 -0.50 29.76
CA MET A 1022 5.91 0.63 30.55
C MET A 1022 6.50 0.51 31.96
N PHE A 1023 6.98 1.63 32.52
CA PHE A 1023 7.57 1.66 33.86
C PHE A 1023 6.85 2.66 34.76
N SER A 1024 6.58 2.29 36.01
CA SER A 1024 6.03 3.19 37.02
C SER A 1024 6.96 4.40 37.21
N PRO A 1025 6.46 5.65 37.10
CA PRO A 1025 7.28 6.84 37.27
C PRO A 1025 7.87 6.97 38.67
N THR A 1026 7.21 6.39 39.68
CA THR A 1026 7.63 6.46 41.09
C THR A 1026 8.64 5.37 41.45
N THR A 1027 8.46 4.14 40.96
CA THR A 1027 9.25 2.98 41.40
C THR A 1027 10.25 2.46 40.36
N ASP A 1028 10.14 2.91 39.11
CA ASP A 1028 10.90 2.43 37.96
C ASP A 1028 10.80 0.90 37.71
N ARG A 1029 9.72 0.27 38.19
CA ARG A 1029 9.40 -1.14 37.93
C ARG A 1029 8.44 -1.28 36.75
N PRO A 1030 8.47 -2.41 36.00
CA PRO A 1030 7.52 -2.65 34.92
C PRO A 1030 6.06 -2.57 35.41
N GLY A 1031 5.24 -1.81 34.69
CA GLY A 1031 3.84 -1.59 34.99
C GLY A 1031 3.38 -0.14 34.77
N LYS A 1032 2.09 0.08 34.97
CA LYS A 1032 1.45 1.40 35.00
C LYS A 1032 1.08 1.74 36.45
N GLU A 1033 0.97 3.02 36.74
CA GLU A 1033 0.59 3.50 38.08
C GLU A 1033 -0.67 4.37 37.98
N LYS A 1034 -1.60 4.23 38.93
CA LYS A 1034 -2.81 5.05 38.98
C LYS A 1034 -2.44 6.46 39.48
N ILE A 1035 -2.93 7.50 38.81
CA ILE A 1035 -2.75 8.88 39.26
C ILE A 1035 -3.71 9.14 40.43
N ASN A 1036 -3.19 9.77 41.49
CA ASN A 1036 -3.97 10.18 42.66
C ASN A 1036 -4.78 11.45 42.36
N LEU A 1037 -6.00 11.29 41.85
CA LEU A 1037 -6.96 12.38 41.67
C LEU A 1037 -7.62 12.71 43.01
N THR A 1038 -7.46 13.94 43.48
CA THR A 1038 -7.98 14.36 44.81
C THR A 1038 -9.25 15.19 44.73
N LYS A 1039 -9.48 15.87 43.59
CA LYS A 1039 -10.67 16.71 43.37
C LYS A 1039 -10.94 16.84 41.87
N ALA A 1040 -12.21 16.89 41.48
CA ALA A 1040 -12.65 17.35 40.17
C ALA A 1040 -13.48 18.62 40.36
N THR A 1041 -13.12 19.70 39.68
CA THR A 1041 -13.82 21.00 39.77
C THR A 1041 -14.35 21.37 38.40
N LEU A 1042 -15.67 21.58 38.30
CA LEU A 1042 -16.32 22.07 37.10
C LEU A 1042 -16.24 23.61 37.05
N SER A 1043 -15.97 24.18 35.88
CA SER A 1043 -16.00 25.63 35.64
C SER A 1043 -17.42 26.19 35.70
N GLU A 1044 -17.53 27.51 35.90
CA GLU A 1044 -18.82 28.21 35.97
C GLU A 1044 -19.67 28.04 34.70
N ASP A 1045 -19.03 27.97 33.53
CA ASP A 1045 -19.72 27.75 32.25
C ASP A 1045 -20.15 26.28 32.03
N GLY A 1046 -19.78 25.38 32.94
CA GLY A 1046 -20.06 23.94 32.85
C GLY A 1046 -19.27 23.21 31.76
N LYS A 1047 -18.29 23.85 31.11
CA LYS A 1047 -17.58 23.31 29.93
C LYS A 1047 -16.14 22.94 30.17
N SER A 1048 -15.62 23.05 31.39
CA SER A 1048 -14.26 22.65 31.72
C SER A 1048 -14.19 21.93 33.05
N VAL A 1049 -13.44 20.83 33.11
CA VAL A 1049 -13.15 20.13 34.36
C VAL A 1049 -11.66 20.24 34.65
N LYS A 1050 -11.32 20.68 35.87
CA LYS A 1050 -9.97 20.61 36.42
C LYS A 1050 -9.86 19.42 37.38
N LEU A 1051 -8.98 18.48 37.06
CA LEU A 1051 -8.62 17.35 37.91
C LEU A 1051 -7.37 17.71 38.72
N THR A 1052 -7.49 17.78 40.04
CA THR A 1052 -6.38 18.15 40.93
C THR A 1052 -5.48 16.94 41.20
N VAL A 1053 -4.18 17.11 40.90
CA VAL A 1053 -3.13 16.11 41.03
C VAL A 1053 -1.97 16.72 41.84
N PRO A 1054 -1.97 16.57 43.17
CA PRO A 1054 -1.03 17.28 44.06
C PRO A 1054 0.46 17.06 43.75
N ASP A 1055 0.82 15.88 43.23
CA ASP A 1055 2.20 15.49 42.93
C ASP A 1055 2.45 15.32 41.42
N LEU A 1056 1.82 16.17 40.59
CA LEU A 1056 1.97 16.10 39.14
C LEU A 1056 3.43 16.35 38.73
N LYS A 1057 4.00 15.42 37.96
CA LYS A 1057 5.38 15.46 37.48
C LYS A 1057 5.43 15.20 35.99
N PRO A 1058 6.53 15.61 35.31
CA PRO A 1058 6.79 15.17 33.95
C PRO A 1058 6.77 13.65 33.83
N VAL A 1059 6.05 13.16 32.83
CA VAL A 1059 5.85 11.75 32.56
C VAL A 1059 5.66 11.54 31.06
N ASN A 1060 6.20 10.44 30.52
CA ASN A 1060 6.08 10.18 29.09
C ASN A 1060 4.63 9.98 28.65
N GLN A 1061 3.81 9.36 29.50
CA GLN A 1061 2.43 9.10 29.18
C GLN A 1061 1.52 9.19 30.41
N VAL A 1062 0.47 9.99 30.28
CA VAL A 1062 -0.80 9.89 30.99
C VAL A 1062 -1.83 9.28 30.05
N HIS A 1063 -2.65 8.40 30.58
CA HIS A 1063 -3.81 7.82 29.92
C HIS A 1063 -5.03 8.06 30.80
N LEU A 1064 -5.91 8.95 30.33
CA LEU A 1064 -7.11 9.37 31.03
C LEU A 1064 -8.32 8.81 30.28
N LYS A 1065 -9.13 8.01 30.99
CA LYS A 1065 -10.46 7.60 30.54
C LYS A 1065 -11.50 8.37 31.31
N LEU A 1066 -12.50 8.89 30.61
CA LEU A 1066 -13.61 9.58 31.22
C LEU A 1066 -14.94 8.97 30.80
N LYS A 1067 -15.91 9.01 31.72
CA LYS A 1067 -17.32 8.70 31.48
C LYS A 1067 -18.15 9.80 32.12
N LEU A 1068 -18.64 10.71 31.30
CA LEU A 1068 -19.41 11.89 31.69
C LEU A 1068 -20.81 11.85 31.08
N GLU A 1069 -21.64 12.81 31.48
CA GLU A 1069 -22.95 13.09 30.92
C GLU A 1069 -23.04 14.57 30.59
N ASP A 1070 -23.75 14.92 29.51
CA ASP A 1070 -24.13 16.31 29.26
C ASP A 1070 -25.28 16.75 30.17
N ASP A 1071 -25.68 18.02 30.09
CA ASP A 1071 -26.79 18.58 30.88
C ASP A 1071 -28.18 18.01 30.52
N GLN A 1072 -28.26 17.15 29.50
CA GLN A 1072 -29.47 16.41 29.11
C GLN A 1072 -29.41 14.92 29.50
N GLY A 1073 -28.30 14.46 30.10
CA GLY A 1073 -28.10 13.07 30.50
C GLY A 1073 -27.55 12.15 29.40
N GLU A 1074 -27.11 12.69 28.25
CA GLU A 1074 -26.46 11.90 27.20
C GLU A 1074 -25.03 11.53 27.61
N THR A 1075 -24.71 10.25 27.53
CA THR A 1075 -23.39 9.74 27.96
C THR A 1075 -22.28 10.13 26.99
N PHE A 1076 -21.23 10.74 27.50
CA PHE A 1076 -19.98 11.03 26.78
C PHE A 1076 -18.82 10.19 27.34
N ARG A 1077 -18.13 9.44 26.47
CA ARG A 1077 -16.95 8.63 26.85
C ARG A 1077 -15.79 8.98 25.95
N GLU A 1078 -14.62 9.14 26.53
CA GLU A 1078 -13.41 9.47 25.78
C GLU A 1078 -12.16 8.84 26.40
N GLU A 1079 -11.16 8.57 25.56
CA GLU A 1079 -9.81 8.17 25.98
C GLU A 1079 -8.78 9.20 25.49
N ILE A 1080 -8.04 9.77 26.43
CA ILE A 1080 -7.04 10.82 26.18
C ILE A 1080 -5.66 10.28 26.51
N TYR A 1081 -4.76 10.32 25.53
CA TYR A 1081 -3.34 10.06 25.73
C TYR A 1081 -2.61 11.40 25.77
N TRP A 1082 -1.79 11.62 26.79
CA TRP A 1082 -1.14 12.90 27.03
C TRP A 1082 0.30 12.72 27.49
N THR A 1083 1.25 13.38 26.82
CA THR A 1083 2.64 13.47 27.29
C THR A 1083 2.84 14.76 28.07
N ILE A 1084 3.53 14.68 29.21
CA ILE A 1084 3.84 15.83 30.05
C ILE A 1084 5.36 15.98 30.11
N ASN A 1085 5.89 16.87 29.28
CA ASN A 1085 7.32 17.19 29.26
C ASN A 1085 7.67 18.24 30.33
N GLY A 1086 6.72 19.10 30.69
CA GLY A 1086 6.85 20.10 31.74
C GLY A 1086 5.53 20.34 32.47
N VAL A 1087 5.65 20.79 33.73
CA VAL A 1087 4.52 21.25 34.56
C VAL A 1087 4.74 22.74 34.80
N PRO A 1088 3.75 23.62 34.52
CA PRO A 1088 3.88 25.05 34.80
C PRO A 1088 4.19 25.29 36.28
N LYS A 1089 4.99 26.32 36.57
CA LYS A 1089 5.12 26.81 37.95
C LYS A 1089 3.83 27.53 38.31
N GLY A 1090 3.25 27.24 39.48
CA GLY A 1090 2.11 28.00 39.98
C GLY A 1090 2.49 29.48 40.12
N GLU A 1091 1.58 30.37 39.75
CA GLU A 1091 1.71 31.80 40.04
C GLU A 1091 1.67 32.07 41.55
#